data_AF-E3M8M8-F1
#
_entry.id   AF-E3M8M8-F1
#
_cell.length_a   1.000
_cell.length_b   1.000
_cell.length_c   1.000
_cell.angle_alpha   90.00
_cell.angle_beta   90.00
_cell.angle_gamma   90.00
#
_symmetry.space_group_name_H-M   'P 1'
#
loop_
_entity.id
_entity.type
_entity.pdbx_description
1 polymer ?
#
loop_
_entity_poly.entity_id
_entity_poly.type
_entity_poly.pdbx_seq_one_letter_code
_entity_poly.pdbx_strand_id
1 'polypeptide(L)'
;MSPLPLLRLPFLPLQHIIQTWNIYEICQFAKVSKRTKNLVKLAVKNTAYIILNNLENFQIQTTISGSGGMSLWDTWLFKMKDPSERDNTESEAYNENNRTHTFTLTSDNPLLLFIETLKILFEVFDCSIHSVYWNSWNSEDMRQVIDWMNGCDKLAKVENVRFMLNVNNQMTLALFLGTFQKKLGRLFLHGAVPPQGNTDLTPLNFSIEMERFSNFGSARWANLPILMSMNTCKSVDLGISLLTNQDINVFLRSWKEGRSNSILEDLNAAVPDQEDWKTILNGLGAVVRHPTQVTRCLKQYHWYYGGVDIQRVDGKIGTVMWTHYFGYNEKEEIPKNIIEAFEKTKQEWVGNDSDVVFEERGNEIEVSDEEKLLTNTIDDVYWHSKQRILIWRRVACGYGKQCHRLEGITRTLMSAMSPLPLLRLPFLPLQNIIQNWNIYEIYHFAKVSKRTKSIARSAVRKPVDISLTNGECFLIKTSFAGNSGIVPRGPETWLFELRDISERDKTESDVYNENHVYHTLNLFSDNPLLRFLETLQLLFEVFDCSIHSVYWSSWKSEDMRQVIDWMNGCDKLTKIKNVNFSLNANNQWTLAFFLGRFQKKIGRVIMHSDVSDIAPVRFSMPLEIERFDYFGSAKWVNLPILMSMNTCKRLYLGVSLLSNQDLNAFLRSWKEGRSNPILEDLRVFIPGQEDWRTVLNGLGAVVRHPTRVARCCIEIFWFYGGVDIQRVDGTIGTVMWTHYLGKKEHEKIPKNVIEAFEKTNEEWTGTDSDVVFEERGNVIQVSDEEKIIKEYLPTQCFDFTFVVWK
;
A
#
# COMPACT_ATOMS: atom_id res chain seq x y z
N MET A 1 39.41 33.24 10.83
CA MET A 1 39.12 32.39 12.01
C MET A 1 40.14 31.26 12.03
N SER A 2 40.75 30.95 13.18
CA SER A 2 41.60 29.76 13.32
C SER A 2 40.75 28.49 13.36
N PRO A 3 41.10 27.41 12.64
CA PRO A 3 40.32 26.18 12.64
C PRO A 3 40.29 25.57 14.05
N LEU A 4 39.08 25.18 14.51
CA LEU A 4 38.89 24.50 15.79
C LEU A 4 39.64 23.15 15.76
N PRO A 5 40.58 22.88 16.68
CA PRO A 5 41.32 21.62 16.68
C PRO A 5 40.43 20.50 17.24
N LEU A 6 39.51 20.00 16.42
CA LEU A 6 38.45 19.04 16.80
C LEU A 6 39.01 17.85 17.62
N LEU A 7 40.13 17.26 17.21
CA LEU A 7 40.75 16.11 17.88
C LEU A 7 41.43 16.43 19.23
N ARG A 8 41.43 17.70 19.68
CA ARG A 8 41.89 18.11 21.01
C ARG A 8 40.74 18.22 22.02
N LEU A 9 39.49 18.07 21.59
CA LEU A 9 38.34 18.04 22.49
C LEU A 9 38.31 16.74 23.31
N PRO A 10 37.76 16.76 24.54
CA PRO A 10 37.49 15.53 25.31
C PRO A 10 36.53 14.58 24.58
N PHE A 11 36.55 13.30 24.95
CA PHE A 11 35.77 12.26 24.28
C PHE A 11 34.25 12.51 24.30
N LEU A 12 33.68 12.94 25.43
CA LEU A 12 32.22 13.16 25.54
C LEU A 12 31.68 14.25 24.58
N PRO A 13 32.30 15.44 24.48
CA PRO A 13 31.96 16.41 23.42
C PRO A 13 32.10 15.84 22.01
N LEU A 14 33.19 15.10 21.74
CA LEU A 14 33.41 14.48 20.42
C LEU A 14 32.35 13.43 20.10
N GLN A 15 31.95 12.63 21.09
CA GLN A 15 30.90 11.64 20.95
C GLN A 15 29.58 12.30 20.58
N HIS A 16 29.19 13.39 21.26
CA HIS A 16 27.97 14.13 20.90
C HIS A 16 28.04 14.74 19.51
N ILE A 17 29.18 15.30 19.10
CA ILE A 17 29.35 15.84 17.74
C ILE A 17 29.21 14.71 16.70
N ILE A 18 29.89 13.58 16.88
CA ILE A 18 29.83 12.45 15.94
C ILE A 18 28.43 11.85 15.87
N GLN A 19 27.68 11.84 16.98
CA GLN A 19 26.30 11.37 17.02
C GLN A 19 25.32 12.28 16.26
N THR A 20 25.71 13.52 15.94
CA THR A 20 24.92 14.42 15.09
C THR A 20 25.22 14.30 13.60
N TRP A 21 26.27 13.57 13.23
CA TRP A 21 26.67 13.40 11.83
C TRP A 21 25.86 12.31 11.14
N ASN A 22 25.64 12.49 9.84
CA ASN A 22 25.04 11.45 9.01
C ASN A 22 26.06 10.35 8.71
N ILE A 23 25.59 9.22 8.17
CA ILE A 23 26.46 8.06 7.93
C ILE A 23 27.59 8.33 6.93
N TYR A 24 27.36 9.20 5.95
CA TYR A 24 28.39 9.56 4.97
C TYR A 24 29.51 10.36 5.65
N GLU A 25 29.17 11.38 6.43
CA GLU A 25 30.11 12.18 7.23
C GLU A 25 30.89 11.31 8.22
N ILE A 26 30.21 10.37 8.89
CA ILE A 26 30.83 9.41 9.79
C ILE A 26 31.86 8.54 9.04
N CYS A 27 31.49 8.00 7.89
CA CYS A 27 32.38 7.19 7.05
C CYS A 27 33.58 8.02 6.55
N GLN A 28 33.37 9.25 6.09
CA GLN A 28 34.46 10.11 5.62
C GLN A 28 35.41 10.47 6.75
N PHE A 29 34.88 10.81 7.93
CA PHE A 29 35.72 11.09 9.09
C PHE A 29 36.50 9.85 9.56
N ALA A 30 35.90 8.67 9.50
CA ALA A 30 36.57 7.41 9.81
C ALA A 30 37.70 7.08 8.81
N LYS A 31 37.63 7.55 7.56
CA LYS A 31 38.69 7.40 6.56
C LYS A 31 39.93 8.27 6.84
N VAL A 32 39.79 9.38 7.59
CA VAL A 32 40.88 10.37 7.80
C VAL A 32 42.12 9.77 8.49
N SER A 33 41.95 8.96 9.54
CA SER A 33 43.07 8.34 10.26
C SER A 33 42.62 7.17 11.14
N LYS A 34 43.57 6.34 11.60
CA LYS A 34 43.29 5.30 12.60
C LYS A 34 42.68 5.88 13.90
N ARG A 35 43.10 7.08 14.29
CA ARG A 35 42.60 7.77 15.48
C ARG A 35 41.13 8.18 15.34
N THR A 36 40.75 8.76 14.21
CA THR A 36 39.35 9.15 13.94
C THR A 36 38.46 7.94 13.81
N LYS A 37 38.92 6.89 13.13
CA LYS A 37 38.21 5.59 13.03
C LYS A 37 37.88 5.00 14.40
N ASN A 38 38.86 4.91 15.30
CA ASN A 38 38.65 4.39 16.65
C ASN A 38 37.70 5.26 17.47
N LEU A 39 37.76 6.59 17.31
CA LEU A 39 36.86 7.53 17.95
C LEU A 39 35.40 7.28 17.55
N VAL A 40 35.15 7.10 16.25
CA VAL A 40 33.81 6.81 15.72
C VAL A 40 33.29 5.47 16.25
N LYS A 41 34.10 4.40 16.23
CA LYS A 41 33.71 3.08 16.77
C LYS A 41 33.26 3.13 18.23
N LEU A 42 33.83 4.05 19.02
CA LEU A 42 33.45 4.25 20.42
C LEU A 42 32.20 5.13 20.55
N ALA A 43 32.03 6.10 19.66
CA ALA A 43 30.94 7.08 19.71
C ALA A 43 29.61 6.53 19.16
N VAL A 44 29.69 5.73 18.10
CA VAL A 44 28.55 5.14 17.40
C VAL A 44 28.25 3.75 17.99
N LYS A 45 27.03 3.56 18.51
CA LYS A 45 26.57 2.27 19.07
C LYS A 45 25.35 1.70 18.35
N ASN A 46 25.03 2.25 17.19
CA ASN A 46 23.81 1.91 16.49
C ASN A 46 24.04 0.73 15.55
N THR A 47 23.00 -0.11 15.41
CA THR A 47 23.01 -1.23 14.47
C THR A 47 22.67 -0.69 13.09
N ALA A 48 23.45 -1.06 12.09
CA ALA A 48 23.19 -0.71 10.70
C ALA A 48 22.65 -1.93 9.93
N TYR A 49 21.46 -1.79 9.36
CA TYR A 49 20.89 -2.75 8.44
C TYR A 49 21.34 -2.38 7.02
N ILE A 50 21.84 -3.35 6.28
CA ILE A 50 22.39 -3.13 4.93
C ILE A 50 21.59 -3.92 3.90
N ILE A 51 21.29 -3.25 2.79
CA ILE A 51 20.71 -3.81 1.58
C ILE A 51 21.68 -3.56 0.42
N LEU A 52 22.04 -4.63 -0.29
CA LEU A 52 22.93 -4.56 -1.46
C LEU A 52 22.13 -4.76 -2.74
N ASN A 53 22.33 -3.91 -3.75
CA ASN A 53 21.73 -4.11 -5.06
C ASN A 53 22.63 -3.56 -6.19
N ASN A 54 22.35 -3.99 -7.42
CA ASN A 54 22.98 -3.44 -8.63
C ASN A 54 21.92 -3.41 -9.74
N LEU A 55 20.96 -2.49 -9.65
CA LEU A 55 19.92 -2.32 -10.67
C LEU A 55 20.45 -1.55 -11.88
N GLU A 56 21.05 -0.39 -11.61
CA GLU A 56 21.67 0.49 -12.62
C GLU A 56 23.16 0.72 -12.36
N ASN A 57 23.61 0.50 -11.13
CA ASN A 57 24.92 0.85 -10.58
C ASN A 57 25.08 0.10 -9.24
N PHE A 58 26.32 -0.08 -8.74
CA PHE A 58 26.53 -0.69 -7.42
C PHE A 58 25.93 0.20 -6.32
N GLN A 59 25.05 -0.38 -5.51
CA GLN A 59 24.31 0.36 -4.49
C GLN A 59 24.37 -0.32 -3.14
N ILE A 60 24.72 0.47 -2.12
CA ILE A 60 24.60 0.11 -0.71
C ILE A 60 23.51 0.99 -0.14
N GLN A 61 22.39 0.38 0.24
CA GLN A 61 21.37 1.05 1.03
C GLN A 61 21.55 0.65 2.48
N THR A 62 21.52 1.60 3.40
CA THR A 62 21.67 1.31 4.81
C THR A 62 20.80 2.20 5.69
N THR A 63 20.49 1.66 6.87
CA THR A 63 19.50 2.17 7.80
C THR A 63 19.99 1.92 9.22
N ILE A 64 19.99 2.92 10.09
CA ILE A 64 20.63 2.88 11.41
C ILE A 64 19.59 2.89 12.53
N SER A 65 19.72 2.01 13.53
CA SER A 65 18.79 1.92 14.66
C SER A 65 18.99 3.08 15.62
N GLY A 66 18.06 4.03 15.57
CA GLY A 66 17.93 5.05 16.60
C GLY A 66 17.50 4.43 17.92
N SER A 67 18.05 4.93 19.03
CA SER A 67 17.60 4.63 20.38
C SER A 67 16.15 5.10 20.57
N GLY A 68 15.20 4.17 20.43
CA GLY A 68 13.79 4.33 20.81
C GLY A 68 12.81 4.51 19.64
N GLY A 69 12.00 3.46 19.38
CA GLY A 69 10.82 3.49 18.50
C GLY A 69 11.04 2.87 17.11
N MET A 70 10.26 1.84 16.77
CA MET A 70 10.45 0.96 15.59
C MET A 70 10.03 1.56 14.21
N SER A 71 9.67 2.85 14.10
CA SER A 71 9.09 3.45 12.87
C SER A 71 9.95 4.50 12.15
N LEU A 72 11.15 4.83 12.64
CA LEU A 72 11.94 6.00 12.20
C LEU A 72 13.29 5.61 11.57
N TRP A 73 13.29 5.26 10.30
CA TRP A 73 14.52 4.90 9.59
C TRP A 73 14.78 5.85 8.42
N ASP A 74 15.63 6.86 8.63
CA ASP A 74 16.28 7.50 7.49
C ASP A 74 17.09 6.44 6.73
N THR A 75 17.04 6.51 5.41
CA THR A 75 17.74 5.58 4.54
C THR A 75 18.89 6.31 3.88
N TRP A 76 20.07 5.73 3.89
CA TRP A 76 21.22 6.27 3.18
C TRP A 76 21.57 5.33 2.03
N LEU A 77 21.53 5.85 0.80
CA LEU A 77 21.82 5.15 -0.43
C LEU A 77 23.15 5.64 -0.99
N PHE A 78 24.15 4.79 -1.03
CA PHE A 78 25.41 5.04 -1.72
C PHE A 78 25.31 4.44 -3.12
N LYS A 79 25.40 5.25 -4.17
CA LYS A 79 25.41 4.83 -5.59
C LYS A 79 26.80 5.05 -6.15
N MET A 80 27.51 3.98 -6.52
CA MET A 80 28.85 4.07 -7.13
C MET A 80 28.73 3.98 -8.64
N LYS A 81 29.31 4.95 -9.36
CA LYS A 81 29.24 5.08 -10.83
C LYS A 81 30.63 5.17 -11.47
N ASP A 82 30.69 4.80 -12.74
CA ASP A 82 31.85 5.04 -13.61
C ASP A 82 31.86 6.51 -14.10
N PRO A 83 33.03 7.19 -14.11
CA PRO A 83 33.14 8.57 -14.56
C PRO A 83 32.77 8.80 -16.04
N SER A 84 32.67 7.75 -16.85
CA SER A 84 32.23 7.81 -18.26
C SER A 84 30.71 7.94 -18.45
N GLU A 85 29.90 7.80 -17.39
CA GLU A 85 28.46 8.04 -17.45
C GLU A 85 28.14 9.55 -17.65
N ARG A 86 27.06 9.87 -18.38
CA ARG A 86 26.71 11.25 -18.85
C ARG A 86 26.53 12.31 -17.74
N ASP A 87 26.57 11.93 -16.47
CA ASP A 87 26.38 12.78 -15.30
C ASP A 87 27.47 12.44 -14.26
N ASN A 88 28.60 13.14 -14.33
CA ASN A 88 29.89 12.75 -13.75
C ASN A 88 30.26 13.52 -12.46
N THR A 89 29.28 14.13 -11.79
CA THR A 89 29.50 14.85 -10.52
C THR A 89 29.06 14.02 -9.33
N GLU A 90 29.92 13.93 -8.30
CA GLU A 90 29.47 13.49 -6.97
C GLU A 90 28.36 14.43 -6.49
N SER A 91 27.27 13.84 -5.98
CA SER A 91 26.08 14.60 -5.63
C SER A 91 25.43 14.01 -4.39
N GLU A 92 24.95 14.87 -3.50
CA GLU A 92 24.02 14.50 -2.45
C GLU A 92 22.61 14.93 -2.86
N ALA A 93 21.66 13.99 -2.83
CA ALA A 93 20.26 14.26 -3.12
C ALA A 93 19.39 13.66 -2.00
N TYR A 94 18.51 14.48 -1.42
CA TYR A 94 17.54 14.00 -0.44
C TYR A 94 16.18 13.77 -1.12
N ASN A 95 15.64 12.56 -0.97
CA ASN A 95 14.29 12.24 -1.43
C ASN A 95 13.35 12.18 -0.23
N GLU A 96 12.52 13.20 -0.09
CA GLU A 96 11.53 13.33 1.00
C GLU A 96 10.50 12.19 1.00
N ASN A 97 10.16 11.64 -0.16
CA ASN A 97 9.12 10.61 -0.29
C ASN A 97 9.52 9.28 0.38
N ASN A 98 10.80 8.93 0.37
CA ASN A 98 11.31 7.69 0.98
C ASN A 98 12.30 7.95 2.12
N ARG A 99 12.48 9.22 2.54
CA ARG A 99 13.51 9.67 3.48
C ARG A 99 14.88 9.09 3.15
N THR A 100 15.24 9.16 1.86
CA THR A 100 16.48 8.59 1.34
C THR A 100 17.48 9.68 1.03
N HIS A 101 18.60 9.70 1.75
CA HIS A 101 19.78 10.47 1.39
C HIS A 101 20.59 9.67 0.38
N THR A 102 20.70 10.15 -0.84
CA THR A 102 21.46 9.51 -1.92
C THR A 102 22.81 10.20 -2.08
N PHE A 103 23.89 9.44 -1.94
CA PHE A 103 25.25 9.87 -2.25
C PHE A 103 25.72 9.17 -3.51
N THR A 104 25.87 9.93 -4.59
CA THR A 104 26.47 9.44 -5.83
C THR A 104 27.98 9.63 -5.74
N LEU A 105 28.75 8.55 -5.85
CA LEU A 105 30.21 8.53 -5.78
C LEU A 105 30.76 8.02 -7.12
N THR A 106 31.79 8.69 -7.64
CA THR A 106 32.38 8.34 -8.94
C THR A 106 33.76 7.72 -8.74
N SER A 107 34.06 6.62 -9.45
CA SER A 107 35.37 5.95 -9.39
C SER A 107 35.64 5.20 -10.69
N ASP A 108 36.91 5.19 -11.14
CA ASP A 108 37.38 4.36 -12.26
C ASP A 108 37.20 2.85 -11.99
N ASN A 109 37.00 2.48 -10.72
CA ASN A 109 36.61 1.13 -10.32
C ASN A 109 35.46 1.19 -9.29
N PRO A 110 34.20 1.23 -9.74
CA PRO A 110 33.02 1.33 -8.88
C PRO A 110 32.84 0.12 -7.94
N LEU A 111 33.21 -1.09 -8.38
CA LEU A 111 33.12 -2.30 -7.56
C LEU A 111 34.09 -2.26 -6.37
N LEU A 112 35.33 -1.82 -6.60
CA LEU A 112 36.31 -1.67 -5.53
C LEU A 112 35.81 -0.66 -4.49
N LEU A 113 35.30 0.50 -4.94
CA LEU A 113 34.72 1.51 -4.06
C LEU A 113 33.51 0.98 -3.27
N PHE A 114 32.67 0.17 -3.90
CA PHE A 114 31.56 -0.53 -3.26
C PHE A 114 32.05 -1.44 -2.12
N ILE A 115 33.02 -2.32 -2.39
CA ILE A 115 33.59 -3.23 -1.38
C ILE A 115 34.28 -2.46 -0.25
N GLU A 116 35.03 -1.40 -0.56
CA GLU A 116 35.68 -0.55 0.45
C GLU A 116 34.66 0.16 1.35
N THR A 117 33.57 0.65 0.77
CA THR A 117 32.49 1.29 1.53
C THR A 117 31.81 0.28 2.45
N LEU A 118 31.55 -0.95 1.97
CA LEU A 118 31.04 -2.04 2.82
C LEU A 118 31.99 -2.37 3.97
N LYS A 119 33.29 -2.48 3.70
CA LYS A 119 34.31 -2.73 4.74
C LYS A 119 34.28 -1.66 5.82
N ILE A 120 34.21 -0.39 5.43
CA ILE A 120 34.19 0.73 6.40
C ILE A 120 32.92 0.69 7.24
N LEU A 121 31.76 0.43 6.61
CA LEU A 121 30.49 0.27 7.35
C LEU A 121 30.61 -0.84 8.39
N PHE A 122 31.07 -2.03 8.00
CA PHE A 122 31.27 -3.17 8.91
C PHE A 122 32.37 -2.94 9.96
N GLU A 123 33.34 -2.06 9.69
CA GLU A 123 34.35 -1.70 10.68
C GLU A 123 33.80 -0.77 11.76
N VAL A 124 32.92 0.15 11.38
CA VAL A 124 32.45 1.29 12.19
C VAL A 124 31.16 0.98 12.94
N PHE A 125 30.20 0.33 12.28
CA PHE A 125 28.88 0.05 12.81
C PHE A 125 28.73 -1.44 13.17
N ASP A 126 27.74 -1.74 14.01
CA ASP A 126 27.27 -3.11 14.21
C ASP A 126 26.33 -3.48 13.06
N CYS A 127 26.87 -4.09 12.00
CA CYS A 127 26.16 -4.28 10.74
C CYS A 127 25.51 -5.66 10.63
N SER A 128 24.32 -5.69 10.03
CA SER A 128 23.73 -6.91 9.47
C SER A 128 23.33 -6.70 8.01
N ILE A 129 23.54 -7.71 7.16
CA ILE A 129 23.02 -7.67 5.79
C ILE A 129 21.60 -8.22 5.82
N HIS A 130 20.64 -7.32 5.68
CA HIS A 130 19.24 -7.65 5.68
C HIS A 130 18.79 -8.19 4.32
N SER A 131 19.29 -7.64 3.22
CA SER A 131 18.91 -8.10 1.87
C SER A 131 20.02 -7.95 0.84
N VAL A 132 20.12 -8.90 -0.09
CA VAL A 132 21.00 -8.84 -1.27
C VAL A 132 20.19 -9.12 -2.52
N TYR A 133 20.26 -8.23 -3.50
CA TYR A 133 19.54 -8.32 -4.78
C TYR A 133 20.52 -8.59 -5.92
N TRP A 134 20.51 -9.81 -6.46
CA TRP A 134 21.33 -10.26 -7.58
C TRP A 134 20.56 -10.13 -8.91
N ASN A 135 20.21 -8.90 -9.30
CA ASN A 135 19.38 -8.66 -10.49
C ASN A 135 20.23 -8.41 -11.76
N SER A 136 21.14 -7.42 -11.75
CA SER A 136 21.94 -7.03 -12.92
C SER A 136 23.45 -7.19 -12.72
N TRP A 137 23.86 -8.09 -11.82
CA TRP A 137 25.28 -8.35 -11.56
C TRP A 137 25.85 -9.30 -12.61
N ASN A 138 27.03 -8.99 -13.14
CA ASN A 138 27.81 -10.00 -13.85
C ASN A 138 28.47 -10.98 -12.84
N SER A 139 28.86 -12.15 -13.35
CA SER A 139 29.40 -13.24 -12.53
C SER A 139 30.72 -12.90 -11.84
N GLU A 140 31.55 -12.05 -12.43
CA GLU A 140 32.87 -11.71 -11.90
C GLU A 140 32.74 -10.77 -10.69
N ASP A 141 31.94 -9.72 -10.83
CA ASP A 141 31.65 -8.78 -9.74
C ASP A 141 30.94 -9.48 -8.58
N MET A 142 29.98 -10.35 -8.91
CA MET A 142 29.28 -11.16 -7.92
C MET A 142 30.23 -12.06 -7.13
N ARG A 143 31.19 -12.71 -7.79
CA ARG A 143 32.19 -13.56 -7.15
C ARG A 143 33.01 -12.76 -6.14
N GLN A 144 33.50 -11.59 -6.51
CA GLN A 144 34.29 -10.74 -5.61
C GLN A 144 33.51 -10.31 -4.36
N VAL A 145 32.21 -9.99 -4.51
CA VAL A 145 31.35 -9.64 -3.36
C VAL A 145 31.05 -10.87 -2.49
N ILE A 146 30.84 -12.05 -3.09
CA ILE A 146 30.67 -13.32 -2.34
C ILE A 146 31.94 -13.67 -1.57
N ASP A 147 33.11 -13.57 -2.19
CA ASP A 147 34.39 -13.85 -1.55
C ASP A 147 34.62 -12.92 -0.35
N TRP A 148 34.29 -11.64 -0.48
CA TRP A 148 34.29 -10.71 0.65
C TRP A 148 33.31 -11.11 1.74
N MET A 149 32.05 -11.45 1.40
CA MET A 149 31.05 -11.87 2.39
C MET A 149 31.49 -13.13 3.14
N ASN A 150 32.02 -14.12 2.42
CA ASN A 150 32.53 -15.37 2.98
C ASN A 150 33.69 -15.12 3.95
N GLY A 151 34.64 -14.24 3.58
CA GLY A 151 35.77 -13.84 4.41
C GLY A 151 35.44 -12.85 5.54
N CYS A 152 34.21 -12.36 5.65
CA CYS A 152 33.81 -11.43 6.70
C CYS A 152 33.39 -12.19 7.98
N ASP A 153 34.23 -12.16 9.01
CA ASP A 153 33.96 -12.85 10.29
C ASP A 153 32.76 -12.28 11.05
N LYS A 154 32.48 -10.98 10.87
CA LYS A 154 31.33 -10.31 11.50
C LYS A 154 30.00 -10.71 10.85
N LEU A 155 30.02 -11.23 9.62
CA LEU A 155 28.82 -11.63 8.89
C LEU A 155 28.53 -13.11 9.12
N ALA A 156 27.67 -13.42 10.09
CA ALA A 156 27.25 -14.80 10.37
C ALA A 156 26.12 -15.29 9.45
N LYS A 157 25.18 -14.39 9.12
CA LYS A 157 23.95 -14.69 8.37
C LYS A 157 23.58 -13.52 7.46
N VAL A 158 22.98 -13.83 6.32
CA VAL A 158 22.27 -12.86 5.46
C VAL A 158 20.78 -13.16 5.56
N GLU A 159 19.96 -12.18 5.94
CA GLU A 159 18.54 -12.44 6.20
C GLU A 159 17.76 -12.78 4.93
N ASN A 160 17.97 -12.04 3.84
CA ASN A 160 17.28 -12.27 2.58
C ASN A 160 18.23 -12.18 1.39
N VAL A 161 18.13 -13.13 0.46
CA VAL A 161 18.80 -13.07 -0.84
C VAL A 161 17.74 -13.19 -1.92
N ARG A 162 17.78 -12.31 -2.92
CA ARG A 162 16.82 -12.29 -4.02
C ARG A 162 17.52 -12.36 -5.35
N PHE A 163 17.05 -13.26 -6.21
CA PHE A 163 17.40 -13.30 -7.62
C PHE A 163 16.18 -12.93 -8.45
N MET A 164 16.38 -12.03 -9.41
CA MET A 164 15.45 -11.82 -10.53
C MET A 164 16.09 -12.43 -11.77
N LEU A 165 15.73 -13.68 -12.04
CA LEU A 165 16.36 -14.44 -13.07
C LEU A 165 15.74 -14.19 -14.45
N ASN A 166 16.59 -14.01 -15.45
CA ASN A 166 16.28 -13.90 -16.87
C ASN A 166 17.34 -14.69 -17.66
N VAL A 167 17.18 -14.81 -18.98
CA VAL A 167 18.10 -15.59 -19.85
C VAL A 167 19.58 -15.22 -19.72
N ASN A 168 19.91 -14.01 -19.29
CA ASN A 168 21.29 -13.50 -19.24
C ASN A 168 21.99 -13.75 -17.90
N ASN A 169 21.27 -14.01 -16.82
CA ASN A 169 21.85 -14.16 -15.47
C ASN A 169 21.53 -15.52 -14.81
N GLN A 170 21.15 -16.53 -15.59
CA GLN A 170 20.77 -17.85 -15.06
C GLN A 170 21.94 -18.59 -14.38
N MET A 171 23.14 -18.46 -14.94
CA MET A 171 24.35 -19.09 -14.39
C MET A 171 24.82 -18.45 -13.07
N THR A 172 24.37 -17.24 -12.73
CA THR A 172 24.77 -16.59 -11.47
C THR A 172 24.15 -17.25 -10.24
N LEU A 173 22.99 -17.92 -10.40
CA LEU A 173 22.40 -18.73 -9.34
C LEU A 173 23.28 -19.95 -9.02
N ALA A 174 23.73 -20.68 -10.03
CA ALA A 174 24.60 -21.84 -9.83
C ALA A 174 25.93 -21.43 -9.18
N LEU A 175 26.50 -20.31 -9.62
CA LEU A 175 27.67 -19.71 -8.98
C LEU A 175 27.40 -19.42 -7.49
N PHE A 176 26.30 -18.75 -7.17
CA PHE A 176 25.93 -18.45 -5.79
C PHE A 176 25.81 -19.70 -4.93
N LEU A 177 25.01 -20.67 -5.39
CA LEU A 177 24.75 -21.92 -4.68
C LEU A 177 26.03 -22.72 -4.43
N GLY A 178 26.99 -22.66 -5.36
CA GLY A 178 28.28 -23.36 -5.24
C GLY A 178 29.37 -22.61 -4.45
N THR A 179 29.23 -21.30 -4.21
CA THR A 179 30.31 -20.49 -3.62
C THR A 179 29.95 -19.81 -2.31
N PHE A 180 28.67 -19.53 -2.04
CA PHE A 180 28.27 -18.81 -0.83
C PHE A 180 28.26 -19.72 0.40
N GLN A 181 28.91 -19.30 1.49
CA GLN A 181 29.18 -20.14 2.66
C GLN A 181 28.51 -19.67 3.96
N LYS A 182 27.86 -18.50 3.98
CA LYS A 182 27.16 -18.01 5.17
C LYS A 182 25.74 -18.58 5.26
N LYS A 183 25.14 -18.51 6.46
CA LYS A 183 23.74 -18.91 6.65
C LYS A 183 22.78 -17.94 5.98
N LEU A 184 21.66 -18.45 5.49
CA LEU A 184 20.59 -17.64 4.90
C LEU A 184 19.31 -17.69 5.74
N GLY A 185 18.66 -16.54 5.91
CA GLY A 185 17.28 -16.52 6.40
C GLY A 185 16.33 -17.01 5.31
N ARG A 186 16.33 -16.33 4.16
CA ARG A 186 15.46 -16.69 3.04
C ARG A 186 16.12 -16.46 1.68
N LEU A 187 15.94 -17.42 0.77
CA LEU A 187 16.26 -17.28 -0.65
C LEU A 187 14.98 -17.08 -1.46
N PHE A 188 14.91 -15.97 -2.19
CA PHE A 188 13.83 -15.62 -3.10
C PHE A 188 14.26 -15.75 -4.56
N LEU A 189 13.50 -16.49 -5.35
CA LEU A 189 13.66 -16.55 -6.80
C LEU A 189 12.44 -15.94 -7.49
N HIS A 190 12.68 -14.99 -8.39
CA HIS A 190 11.68 -14.42 -9.29
C HIS A 190 12.10 -14.67 -10.74
N GLY A 191 11.13 -14.90 -11.63
CA GLY A 191 11.37 -15.22 -13.04
C GLY A 191 11.38 -16.73 -13.32
N ALA A 192 11.71 -17.10 -14.55
CA ALA A 192 11.79 -18.49 -15.00
C ALA A 192 13.22 -18.82 -15.42
N VAL A 193 13.77 -19.97 -14.99
CA VAL A 193 15.08 -20.45 -15.45
C VAL A 193 15.10 -21.97 -15.57
N PRO A 194 15.70 -22.59 -16.62
CA PRO A 194 16.30 -22.06 -17.86
C PRO A 194 15.56 -22.48 -19.15
N PRO A 195 15.96 -21.96 -20.34
CA PRO A 195 15.65 -22.57 -21.63
C PRO A 195 16.35 -23.92 -21.73
N GLN A 196 15.60 -24.97 -22.02
CA GLN A 196 16.14 -26.27 -22.41
C GLN A 196 16.83 -26.13 -23.77
N GLY A 197 18.13 -25.87 -23.76
CA GLY A 197 19.00 -26.05 -24.90
C GLY A 197 20.15 -26.93 -24.46
N ASN A 198 20.08 -28.22 -24.81
CA ASN A 198 21.16 -29.21 -24.80
C ASN A 198 22.50 -28.70 -24.25
N THR A 199 22.84 -28.99 -23.00
CA THR A 199 24.22 -29.23 -22.50
C THR A 199 24.26 -29.41 -20.99
N ASP A 200 25.20 -30.25 -20.57
CA ASP A 200 25.57 -30.66 -19.23
C ASP A 200 25.81 -29.50 -18.24
N LEU A 201 24.75 -28.88 -17.72
CA LEU A 201 24.85 -28.00 -16.56
C LEU A 201 24.82 -28.83 -15.28
N THR A 202 25.78 -28.55 -14.40
CA THR A 202 25.85 -29.11 -13.04
C THR A 202 24.50 -28.94 -12.33
N PRO A 203 23.98 -29.99 -11.65
CA PRO A 203 22.70 -29.89 -10.97
C PRO A 203 22.72 -28.73 -9.97
N LEU A 204 21.70 -27.86 -10.00
CA LEU A 204 21.52 -26.85 -8.96
C LEU A 204 21.44 -27.57 -7.61
N ASN A 205 22.37 -27.25 -6.71
CA ASN A 205 22.45 -27.87 -5.40
C ASN A 205 22.15 -26.83 -4.32
N PHE A 206 21.01 -26.98 -3.65
CA PHE A 206 20.58 -26.07 -2.57
C PHE A 206 21.09 -26.50 -1.18
N SER A 207 22.33 -26.99 -1.12
CA SER A 207 22.98 -27.41 0.12
C SER A 207 23.36 -26.26 1.06
N ILE A 208 23.20 -25.00 0.63
CA ILE A 208 23.40 -23.85 1.51
C ILE A 208 22.45 -23.95 2.71
N GLU A 209 22.98 -23.71 3.91
CA GLU A 209 22.15 -23.66 5.12
C GLU A 209 21.20 -22.45 5.04
N MET A 210 19.92 -22.70 4.81
CA MET A 210 18.89 -21.67 4.65
C MET A 210 17.63 -22.01 5.42
N GLU A 211 17.02 -21.03 6.12
CA GLU A 211 15.79 -21.30 6.88
C GLU A 211 14.58 -21.45 5.96
N ARG A 212 14.50 -20.68 4.87
CA ARG A 212 13.35 -20.63 3.97
C ARG A 212 13.74 -20.49 2.49
N PHE A 213 12.99 -21.16 1.62
CA PHE A 213 13.08 -20.99 0.17
C PHE A 213 11.73 -20.53 -0.38
N SER A 214 11.73 -19.56 -1.31
CA SER A 214 10.49 -19.10 -1.96
C SER A 214 10.72 -18.76 -3.44
N ASN A 215 9.99 -19.45 -4.31
CA ASN A 215 9.98 -19.19 -5.74
C ASN A 215 8.62 -18.59 -6.18
N PHE A 216 8.66 -17.40 -6.78
CA PHE A 216 7.47 -16.66 -7.23
C PHE A 216 7.26 -16.75 -8.76
N GLY A 217 7.85 -17.76 -9.42
CA GLY A 217 7.71 -18.03 -10.85
C GLY A 217 7.39 -19.51 -11.14
N SER A 218 7.42 -19.92 -12.40
CA SER A 218 7.30 -21.34 -12.76
C SER A 218 8.61 -22.08 -12.41
N ALA A 219 8.57 -22.97 -11.41
CA ALA A 219 9.64 -23.90 -11.08
C ALA A 219 9.67 -25.14 -11.98
N ARG A 220 9.51 -24.98 -13.30
CA ARG A 220 9.64 -26.08 -14.29
C ARG A 220 11.07 -26.66 -14.40
N TRP A 221 11.93 -26.35 -13.44
CA TRP A 221 13.28 -26.87 -13.25
C TRP A 221 13.40 -27.65 -11.93
N ALA A 222 12.46 -27.49 -10.99
CA ALA A 222 12.47 -28.19 -9.71
C ALA A 222 11.99 -29.63 -9.90
N ASN A 223 12.91 -30.55 -9.62
CA ASN A 223 12.70 -32.00 -9.61
C ASN A 223 12.99 -32.57 -8.21
N LEU A 224 12.78 -33.88 -8.03
CA LEU A 224 12.97 -34.53 -6.74
C LEU A 224 14.39 -34.34 -6.15
N PRO A 225 15.51 -34.52 -6.90
CA PRO A 225 16.85 -34.24 -6.40
C PRO A 225 17.01 -32.83 -5.81
N ILE A 226 16.45 -31.81 -6.46
CA ILE A 226 16.50 -30.42 -5.99
C ILE A 226 15.74 -30.26 -4.68
N LEU A 227 14.51 -30.78 -4.59
CA LEU A 227 13.73 -30.74 -3.34
C LEU A 227 14.47 -31.45 -2.20
N MET A 228 15.08 -32.60 -2.48
CA MET A 228 15.87 -33.36 -1.50
C MET A 228 17.14 -32.62 -1.05
N SER A 229 17.73 -31.76 -1.91
CA SER A 229 18.89 -30.94 -1.53
C SER A 229 18.54 -29.82 -0.54
N MET A 230 17.28 -29.38 -0.47
CA MET A 230 16.79 -28.33 0.45
C MET A 230 16.54 -28.85 1.88
N ASN A 231 17.36 -29.80 2.34
CA ASN A 231 17.17 -30.56 3.59
C ASN A 231 17.30 -29.72 4.88
N THR A 232 17.83 -28.50 4.77
CA THR A 232 18.05 -27.55 5.86
C THR A 232 16.95 -26.49 5.97
N CYS A 233 15.95 -26.51 5.08
CA CYS A 233 14.84 -25.56 5.09
C CYS A 233 13.75 -25.93 6.10
N LYS A 234 13.27 -24.94 6.86
CA LYS A 234 12.01 -25.04 7.59
C LYS A 234 10.80 -24.83 6.67
N SER A 235 10.93 -23.98 5.66
CA SER A 235 9.86 -23.65 4.72
C SER A 235 10.37 -23.72 3.29
N VAL A 236 9.67 -24.43 2.42
CA VAL A 236 10.02 -24.53 0.99
C VAL A 236 8.79 -24.20 0.16
N ASP A 237 8.86 -23.14 -0.64
CA ASP A 237 7.83 -22.80 -1.62
C ASP A 237 8.42 -22.87 -3.04
N LEU A 238 8.08 -23.94 -3.76
CA LEU A 238 8.52 -24.18 -5.13
C LEU A 238 7.60 -23.52 -6.17
N GLY A 239 6.35 -23.21 -5.84
CA GLY A 239 5.36 -22.83 -6.86
C GLY A 239 5.05 -23.98 -7.85
N ILE A 240 4.94 -23.68 -9.16
CA ILE A 240 4.62 -24.68 -10.21
C ILE A 240 5.86 -25.50 -10.57
N SER A 241 5.94 -26.76 -10.12
CA SER A 241 7.13 -27.63 -10.26
C SER A 241 7.03 -28.64 -11.41
N LEU A 242 8.10 -29.41 -11.69
CA LEU A 242 8.05 -30.64 -12.52
C LEU A 242 7.88 -31.92 -11.67
N LEU A 243 7.59 -31.79 -10.38
CA LEU A 243 7.40 -32.95 -9.51
C LEU A 243 6.18 -33.72 -10.00
N THR A 244 6.37 -35.02 -10.23
CA THR A 244 5.28 -35.94 -10.54
C THR A 244 4.58 -36.39 -9.26
N ASN A 245 3.38 -36.95 -9.36
CA ASN A 245 2.71 -37.63 -8.24
C ASN A 245 3.63 -38.67 -7.56
N GLN A 246 4.47 -39.36 -8.34
CA GLN A 246 5.45 -40.33 -7.84
C GLN A 246 6.61 -39.66 -7.08
N ASP A 247 7.12 -38.52 -7.55
CA ASP A 247 8.18 -37.77 -6.86
C ASP A 247 7.72 -37.31 -5.48
N ILE A 248 6.48 -36.82 -5.37
CA ILE A 248 5.88 -36.43 -4.10
C ILE A 248 5.77 -37.64 -3.16
N ASN A 249 5.33 -38.81 -3.66
CA ASN A 249 5.28 -40.03 -2.86
C ASN A 249 6.67 -40.42 -2.32
N VAL A 250 7.71 -40.37 -3.16
CA VAL A 250 9.08 -40.68 -2.77
C VAL A 250 9.58 -39.72 -1.69
N PHE A 251 9.30 -38.41 -1.84
CA PHE A 251 9.62 -37.42 -0.83
C PHE A 251 8.90 -37.70 0.50
N LEU A 252 7.59 -37.95 0.46
CA LEU A 252 6.77 -38.22 1.65
C LEU A 252 7.19 -39.48 2.38
N ARG A 253 7.54 -40.56 1.66
CA ARG A 253 8.09 -41.79 2.26
C ARG A 253 9.40 -41.50 2.99
N SER A 254 10.34 -40.84 2.30
CA SER A 254 11.62 -40.44 2.90
C SER A 254 11.42 -39.55 4.15
N TRP A 255 10.46 -38.63 4.11
CA TRP A 255 10.13 -37.76 5.25
C TRP A 255 9.49 -38.57 6.38
N LYS A 256 8.55 -39.47 6.07
CA LYS A 256 7.91 -40.40 7.02
C LYS A 256 8.94 -41.27 7.75
N GLU A 257 10.00 -41.68 7.07
CA GLU A 257 11.08 -42.49 7.64
C GLU A 257 12.14 -41.64 8.36
N GLY A 258 11.98 -40.31 8.40
CA GLY A 258 12.92 -39.40 9.03
C GLY A 258 14.23 -39.22 8.26
N ARG A 259 14.31 -39.67 7.00
CA ARG A 259 15.49 -39.58 6.15
C ARG A 259 15.62 -38.25 5.41
N SER A 260 14.51 -37.53 5.21
CA SER A 260 14.50 -36.20 4.63
C SER A 260 13.87 -35.15 5.54
N ASN A 261 14.37 -33.93 5.36
CA ASN A 261 14.07 -32.65 5.98
C ASN A 261 13.42 -32.74 7.38
N SER A 262 14.28 -32.98 8.38
CA SER A 262 13.81 -33.28 9.74
C SER A 262 13.16 -32.10 10.46
N ILE A 263 13.43 -30.88 9.98
CA ILE A 263 13.00 -29.59 10.55
C ILE A 263 11.92 -28.89 9.73
N LEU A 264 11.45 -29.50 8.63
CA LEU A 264 10.40 -28.95 7.77
C LEU A 264 9.13 -28.62 8.59
N GLU A 265 8.67 -27.39 8.44
CA GLU A 265 7.44 -26.84 9.00
C GLU A 265 6.37 -26.74 7.90
N ASP A 266 6.75 -26.33 6.68
CA ASP A 266 5.87 -26.24 5.51
C ASP A 266 6.59 -26.49 4.17
N LEU A 267 5.89 -27.17 3.25
CA LEU A 267 6.29 -27.34 1.85
C LEU A 267 5.11 -26.89 0.98
N ASN A 268 5.36 -26.13 -0.07
CA ASN A 268 4.39 -25.80 -1.11
C ASN A 268 4.97 -26.17 -2.48
N ALA A 269 4.29 -27.07 -3.17
CA ALA A 269 4.63 -27.47 -4.54
C ALA A 269 3.35 -27.82 -5.29
N ALA A 270 3.22 -27.32 -6.53
CA ALA A 270 2.21 -27.77 -7.47
C ALA A 270 2.81 -28.77 -8.45
N VAL A 271 2.04 -29.83 -8.75
CA VAL A 271 2.37 -30.84 -9.76
C VAL A 271 1.81 -30.39 -11.13
N PRO A 272 2.41 -30.78 -12.27
CA PRO A 272 1.88 -30.42 -13.61
C PRO A 272 0.59 -31.14 -13.99
N ASP A 273 0.44 -32.39 -13.54
CA ASP A 273 -0.67 -33.29 -13.89
C ASP A 273 -1.80 -33.19 -12.87
N GLN A 274 -2.95 -33.81 -13.16
CA GLN A 274 -3.99 -33.98 -12.15
C GLN A 274 -3.43 -34.76 -10.95
N GLU A 275 -3.75 -34.30 -9.73
CA GLU A 275 -3.35 -34.95 -8.48
C GLU A 275 -3.92 -36.38 -8.43
N ASP A 276 -3.04 -37.37 -8.47
CA ASP A 276 -3.39 -38.79 -8.27
C ASP A 276 -3.11 -39.17 -6.83
N TRP A 277 -4.13 -38.98 -5.99
CA TRP A 277 -4.06 -39.27 -4.56
C TRP A 277 -3.73 -40.73 -4.24
N LYS A 278 -4.07 -41.68 -5.12
CA LYS A 278 -3.70 -43.09 -4.92
C LYS A 278 -2.20 -43.26 -5.05
N THR A 279 -1.60 -42.66 -6.07
CA THR A 279 -0.14 -42.67 -6.26
C THR A 279 0.59 -41.88 -5.16
N ILE A 280 0.11 -40.69 -4.81
CA ILE A 280 0.72 -39.85 -3.77
C ILE A 280 0.72 -40.54 -2.41
N LEU A 281 -0.38 -41.19 -2.02
CA LEU A 281 -0.56 -41.73 -0.67
C LEU A 281 -0.13 -43.19 -0.49
N ASN A 282 0.14 -43.90 -1.58
CA ASN A 282 0.50 -45.32 -1.55
C ASN A 282 1.64 -45.61 -0.56
N GLY A 283 1.41 -46.49 0.41
CA GLY A 283 2.41 -46.97 1.36
C GLY A 283 2.79 -45.95 2.44
N LEU A 284 2.00 -44.89 2.63
CA LEU A 284 2.23 -43.89 3.68
C LEU A 284 1.46 -44.18 4.97
N GLY A 285 0.53 -45.14 4.99
CA GLY A 285 -0.37 -45.38 6.13
C GLY A 285 -1.12 -44.12 6.53
N ALA A 286 -1.70 -43.44 5.54
CA ALA A 286 -2.21 -42.08 5.68
C ALA A 286 -3.63 -42.06 6.28
N VAL A 287 -3.94 -41.06 7.11
CA VAL A 287 -5.26 -40.91 7.75
C VAL A 287 -5.96 -39.67 7.21
N VAL A 288 -7.00 -39.85 6.40
CA VAL A 288 -7.82 -38.77 5.86
C VAL A 288 -8.81 -38.30 6.92
N ARG A 289 -8.66 -37.06 7.38
CA ARG A 289 -9.49 -36.43 8.40
C ARG A 289 -10.74 -35.82 7.82
N HIS A 290 -11.85 -35.98 8.52
CA HIS A 290 -13.11 -35.41 8.09
C HIS A 290 -13.09 -33.88 8.25
N PRO A 291 -13.58 -33.08 7.26
CA PRO A 291 -13.56 -31.62 7.33
C PRO A 291 -14.21 -31.03 8.58
N THR A 292 -15.29 -31.64 9.08
CA THR A 292 -16.00 -31.19 10.29
C THR A 292 -15.34 -31.59 11.61
N GLN A 293 -14.28 -32.41 11.57
CA GLN A 293 -13.65 -32.96 12.78
C GLN A 293 -12.33 -32.29 13.12
N VAL A 294 -11.59 -31.86 12.10
CA VAL A 294 -10.24 -31.33 12.30
C VAL A 294 -10.07 -30.00 11.58
N THR A 295 -9.84 -28.94 12.35
CA THR A 295 -9.46 -27.62 11.86
C THR A 295 -7.99 -27.35 12.13
N ARG A 296 -7.30 -26.68 11.19
CA ARG A 296 -5.88 -26.32 11.32
C ARG A 296 -5.65 -24.89 10.84
N CYS A 297 -4.90 -24.08 11.58
CA CYS A 297 -4.55 -22.73 11.18
C CYS A 297 -3.13 -22.64 10.62
N LEU A 298 -2.99 -22.04 9.45
CA LEU A 298 -1.73 -21.67 8.80
C LEU A 298 -1.47 -20.17 8.98
N LYS A 299 -0.28 -19.83 9.50
CA LYS A 299 0.24 -18.45 9.57
C LYS A 299 -0.75 -17.45 10.21
N GLN A 300 -1.60 -17.91 11.14
CA GLN A 300 -2.62 -17.12 11.87
C GLN A 300 -3.79 -16.57 11.04
N TYR A 301 -3.90 -16.86 9.74
CA TYR A 301 -4.95 -16.27 8.88
C TYR A 301 -5.67 -17.24 7.92
N HIS A 302 -5.17 -18.47 7.74
CA HIS A 302 -5.79 -19.44 6.83
C HIS A 302 -6.21 -20.69 7.60
N TRP A 303 -7.51 -20.96 7.68
CA TRP A 303 -8.05 -22.13 8.37
C TRP A 303 -8.37 -23.24 7.37
N TYR A 304 -7.85 -24.44 7.61
CA TYR A 304 -8.08 -25.63 6.80
C TYR A 304 -8.94 -26.62 7.55
N TYR A 305 -9.86 -27.26 6.83
CA TYR A 305 -10.83 -28.21 7.36
C TYR A 305 -10.52 -29.59 6.77
N GLY A 306 -10.16 -30.55 7.62
CA GLY A 306 -9.80 -31.93 7.22
C GLY A 306 -8.35 -32.07 6.77
N GLY A 307 -8.08 -32.89 5.75
CA GLY A 307 -6.73 -33.16 5.22
C GLY A 307 -6.18 -34.54 5.60
N VAL A 308 -5.00 -34.91 5.10
CA VAL A 308 -4.41 -36.25 5.24
C VAL A 308 -3.22 -36.24 6.17
N ASP A 309 -3.34 -36.89 7.31
CA ASP A 309 -2.23 -37.06 8.25
C ASP A 309 -1.30 -38.21 7.84
N ILE A 310 -0.01 -37.93 7.82
CA ILE A 310 1.07 -38.89 7.67
C ILE A 310 1.92 -38.81 8.94
N GLN A 311 2.01 -39.92 9.67
CA GLN A 311 2.83 -39.99 10.86
C GLN A 311 4.25 -40.45 10.53
N ARG A 312 5.23 -39.65 10.92
CA ARG A 312 6.66 -39.92 10.84
C ARG A 312 7.11 -40.88 11.96
N VAL A 313 8.22 -41.57 11.75
CA VAL A 313 8.82 -42.53 12.70
C VAL A 313 9.09 -41.97 14.10
N ASP A 314 9.30 -40.65 14.24
CA ASP A 314 9.51 -39.97 15.53
C ASP A 314 8.20 -39.45 16.16
N GLY A 315 7.05 -39.82 15.61
CA GLY A 315 5.73 -39.42 16.08
C GLY A 315 5.26 -38.05 15.60
N LYS A 316 6.08 -37.30 14.83
CA LYS A 316 5.58 -36.06 14.20
C LYS A 316 4.53 -36.39 13.15
N ILE A 317 3.45 -35.61 13.14
CA ILE A 317 2.40 -35.70 12.12
C ILE A 317 2.67 -34.64 11.07
N GLY A 318 2.60 -35.02 9.80
CA GLY A 318 2.62 -34.20 8.61
C GLY A 318 1.23 -34.21 7.97
N THR A 319 0.50 -33.11 7.95
CA THR A 319 -0.82 -33.09 7.28
C THR A 319 -0.70 -32.55 5.87
N VAL A 320 -1.12 -33.33 4.86
CA VAL A 320 -1.29 -32.97 3.45
C VAL A 320 -2.69 -32.41 3.20
N MET A 321 -2.80 -31.24 2.57
CA MET A 321 -4.11 -30.64 2.26
C MET A 321 -4.76 -31.36 1.08
N TRP A 322 -6.02 -31.77 1.26
CA TRP A 322 -6.80 -32.55 0.28
C TRP A 322 -7.79 -31.67 -0.50
N THR A 323 -8.29 -30.59 0.10
CA THR A 323 -9.21 -29.64 -0.54
C THR A 323 -8.55 -28.26 -0.64
N HIS A 324 -8.80 -27.53 -1.73
CA HIS A 324 -8.30 -26.15 -1.90
C HIS A 324 -9.14 -25.11 -1.14
N TYR A 325 -10.04 -25.56 -0.26
CA TYR A 325 -10.85 -24.69 0.58
C TYR A 325 -10.07 -24.24 1.81
N PHE A 326 -10.07 -22.94 2.06
CA PHE A 326 -9.60 -22.36 3.32
C PHE A 326 -10.63 -21.34 3.81
N GLY A 327 -10.89 -21.36 5.11
CA GLY A 327 -11.73 -20.37 5.80
C GLY A 327 -10.89 -19.24 6.39
N TYR A 328 -11.58 -18.15 6.75
CA TYR A 328 -10.98 -16.96 7.34
C TYR A 328 -10.97 -17.01 8.89
N ASN A 329 -11.75 -17.90 9.49
CA ASN A 329 -11.80 -18.09 10.95
C ASN A 329 -12.06 -19.56 11.33
N GLU A 330 -11.79 -19.94 12.58
CA GLU A 330 -11.91 -21.32 13.09
C GLU A 330 -13.34 -21.89 13.04
N LYS A 331 -14.36 -21.03 13.13
CA LYS A 331 -15.76 -21.41 13.32
C LYS A 331 -16.63 -21.14 12.09
N GLU A 332 -16.02 -20.92 10.93
CA GLU A 332 -16.76 -20.70 9.69
C GLU A 332 -17.52 -21.97 9.32
N GLU A 333 -18.79 -21.82 8.92
CA GLU A 333 -19.58 -22.93 8.42
C GLU A 333 -18.92 -23.53 7.18
N ILE A 334 -18.80 -24.86 7.15
CA ILE A 334 -18.17 -25.55 6.03
C ILE A 334 -19.22 -25.68 4.89
N PRO A 335 -18.91 -25.24 3.66
CA PRO A 335 -19.84 -25.38 2.54
C PRO A 335 -20.16 -26.85 2.25
N LYS A 336 -21.44 -27.14 2.00
CA LYS A 336 -21.94 -28.50 1.78
C LYS A 336 -21.21 -29.27 0.68
N ASN A 337 -20.86 -28.61 -0.40
CA ASN A 337 -20.15 -29.22 -1.53
C ASN A 337 -18.72 -29.71 -1.19
N ILE A 338 -18.07 -29.16 -0.14
CA ILE A 338 -16.79 -29.69 0.38
C ILE A 338 -17.00 -31.05 1.05
N ILE A 339 -18.09 -31.20 1.79
CA ILE A 339 -18.45 -32.43 2.49
C ILE A 339 -18.87 -33.50 1.47
N GLU A 340 -19.66 -33.12 0.45
CA GLU A 340 -20.04 -34.02 -0.64
C GLU A 340 -18.83 -34.51 -1.43
N ALA A 341 -17.86 -33.63 -1.72
CA ALA A 341 -16.60 -34.03 -2.36
C ALA A 341 -15.82 -35.05 -1.52
N PHE A 342 -15.72 -34.84 -0.20
CA PHE A 342 -15.07 -35.79 0.71
C PHE A 342 -15.77 -37.17 0.70
N GLU A 343 -17.10 -37.19 0.86
CA GLU A 343 -17.87 -38.44 0.91
C GLU A 343 -17.84 -39.20 -0.42
N LYS A 344 -17.90 -38.48 -1.55
CA LYS A 344 -17.73 -39.08 -2.88
C LYS A 344 -16.37 -39.76 -3.01
N THR A 345 -15.29 -39.06 -2.65
CA THR A 345 -13.95 -39.67 -2.76
C THR A 345 -13.77 -40.81 -1.77
N LYS A 346 -14.33 -40.73 -0.55
CA LYS A 346 -14.35 -41.86 0.38
C LYS A 346 -14.99 -43.10 -0.25
N GLN A 347 -16.13 -42.96 -0.92
CA GLN A 347 -16.79 -44.06 -1.62
C GLN A 347 -15.94 -44.65 -2.76
N GLU A 348 -15.25 -43.81 -3.53
CA GLU A 348 -14.33 -44.26 -4.59
C GLU A 348 -13.11 -45.06 -4.07
N TRP A 349 -12.81 -44.93 -2.78
CA TRP A 349 -11.73 -45.65 -2.09
C TRP A 349 -12.20 -46.93 -1.38
N VAL A 350 -13.49 -47.07 -1.06
CA VAL A 350 -14.06 -48.27 -0.43
C VAL A 350 -13.99 -49.47 -1.39
N GLY A 351 -13.35 -50.56 -0.95
CA GLY A 351 -13.22 -51.81 -1.72
C GLY A 351 -11.92 -51.99 -2.49
N ASN A 352 -10.99 -51.03 -2.41
CA ASN A 352 -9.62 -51.17 -2.92
C ASN A 352 -8.66 -51.52 -1.77
N ASP A 353 -7.69 -52.40 -2.03
CA ASP A 353 -6.62 -52.81 -1.09
C ASP A 353 -5.67 -51.62 -0.81
N SER A 354 -6.15 -50.63 -0.03
CA SER A 354 -5.42 -49.38 0.27
C SER A 354 -5.10 -49.27 1.76
N ASP A 355 -3.90 -48.79 2.08
CA ASP A 355 -3.43 -48.55 3.45
C ASP A 355 -3.90 -47.19 4.03
N VAL A 356 -4.87 -46.54 3.37
CA VAL A 356 -5.41 -45.24 3.72
C VAL A 356 -6.69 -45.37 4.53
N VAL A 357 -6.75 -44.70 5.68
CA VAL A 357 -7.87 -44.75 6.61
C VAL A 357 -8.67 -43.45 6.53
N PHE A 358 -9.98 -43.54 6.33
CA PHE A 358 -10.87 -42.37 6.34
C PHE A 358 -11.57 -42.25 7.71
N GLU A 359 -11.49 -41.07 8.31
CA GLU A 359 -12.21 -40.74 9.54
C GLU A 359 -13.72 -40.63 9.28
N GLU A 360 -14.52 -40.93 10.30
CA GLU A 360 -15.98 -40.82 10.24
C GLU A 360 -16.44 -39.40 10.57
N ARG A 361 -17.61 -39.04 10.04
CA ARG A 361 -18.28 -37.78 10.35
C ARG A 361 -18.61 -37.73 11.83
N GLY A 362 -18.48 -36.56 12.45
CA GLY A 362 -19.14 -36.32 13.72
C GLY A 362 -19.59 -34.88 13.89
N ASN A 363 -20.00 -34.56 15.12
CA ASN A 363 -21.10 -33.63 15.38
C ASN A 363 -20.67 -32.20 15.71
N GLU A 364 -19.41 -31.82 15.50
CA GLU A 364 -18.83 -30.62 16.14
C GLU A 364 -18.94 -29.32 15.32
N ILE A 365 -19.18 -29.34 14.01
CA ILE A 365 -19.23 -28.14 13.15
C ILE A 365 -20.48 -28.12 12.27
N GLU A 366 -21.19 -26.97 12.24
CA GLU A 366 -22.39 -26.74 11.41
C GLU A 366 -22.03 -26.61 9.91
N VAL A 367 -22.93 -27.11 9.06
CA VAL A 367 -22.76 -27.17 7.60
C VAL A 367 -23.64 -26.09 6.98
N SER A 368 -23.06 -25.25 6.12
CA SER A 368 -23.81 -24.22 5.42
C SER A 368 -24.60 -24.80 4.24
N ASP A 369 -25.82 -24.31 4.02
CA ASP A 369 -26.59 -24.59 2.80
C ASP A 369 -26.08 -23.79 1.59
N GLU A 370 -25.14 -22.85 1.78
CA GLU A 370 -24.51 -22.09 0.69
C GLU A 370 -23.48 -22.94 -0.06
N GLU A 371 -23.69 -23.11 -1.36
CA GLU A 371 -22.68 -23.66 -2.28
C GLU A 371 -21.64 -22.57 -2.62
N LYS A 372 -20.41 -22.74 -2.14
CA LYS A 372 -19.28 -21.93 -2.63
C LYS A 372 -18.66 -22.63 -3.83
N LEU A 373 -18.20 -21.89 -4.85
CA LEU A 373 -17.40 -22.47 -5.92
C LEU A 373 -16.19 -23.21 -5.31
N LEU A 374 -16.20 -24.55 -5.40
CA LEU A 374 -14.97 -25.33 -5.42
C LEU A 374 -14.20 -24.77 -6.61
N THR A 375 -13.17 -23.98 -6.36
CA THR A 375 -12.44 -23.27 -7.41
C THR A 375 -11.71 -24.26 -8.32
N ASN A 376 -12.43 -24.87 -9.25
CA ASN A 376 -11.87 -25.56 -10.41
C ASN A 376 -11.64 -24.56 -11.57
N THR A 377 -12.16 -23.33 -11.45
CA THR A 377 -12.01 -22.25 -12.43
C THR A 377 -12.03 -20.89 -11.71
N ILE A 378 -10.84 -20.32 -11.48
CA ILE A 378 -10.66 -18.87 -11.42
C ILE A 378 -9.79 -18.51 -12.63
N ASP A 379 -10.33 -17.60 -13.44
CA ASP A 379 -9.69 -16.95 -14.57
C ASP A 379 -8.60 -15.98 -14.10
N ASP A 380 -7.65 -15.75 -15.00
CA ASP A 380 -6.41 -15.00 -14.85
C ASP A 380 -6.53 -13.69 -14.05
N VAL A 381 -5.61 -13.48 -13.08
CA VAL A 381 -4.95 -12.20 -12.71
C VAL A 381 -4.13 -12.27 -11.41
N TYR A 382 -4.17 -13.34 -10.61
CA TYR A 382 -3.21 -13.53 -9.49
C TYR A 382 -2.50 -14.88 -9.55
N TRP A 383 -1.16 -14.86 -9.54
CA TRP A 383 -0.27 -16.03 -9.60
C TRP A 383 -0.36 -16.93 -8.34
N HIS A 384 -1.48 -17.61 -8.17
CA HIS A 384 -1.69 -18.63 -7.16
C HIS A 384 -1.96 -19.96 -7.88
N SER A 385 -1.00 -20.89 -7.80
CA SER A 385 -1.12 -22.21 -8.42
C SER A 385 -2.29 -22.99 -7.83
N LYS A 386 -3.03 -23.67 -8.71
CA LYS A 386 -4.32 -24.33 -8.45
C LYS A 386 -4.21 -25.68 -7.72
N GLN A 387 -3.01 -26.14 -7.38
CA GLN A 387 -2.73 -27.44 -6.76
C GLN A 387 -1.66 -27.28 -5.68
N ARG A 388 -1.91 -27.77 -4.46
CA ARG A 388 -1.08 -27.46 -3.27
C ARG A 388 -0.99 -28.67 -2.34
N ILE A 389 0.20 -29.26 -2.25
CA ILE A 389 0.53 -30.24 -1.21
C ILE A 389 1.30 -29.52 -0.11
N LEU A 390 0.58 -29.17 0.97
CA LEU A 390 1.12 -28.57 2.18
C LEU A 390 1.39 -29.65 3.21
N ILE A 391 2.61 -29.83 3.74
CA ILE A 391 2.92 -30.81 4.81
C ILE A 391 3.18 -30.05 6.12
N TRP A 392 2.40 -30.30 7.18
CA TRP A 392 2.47 -29.56 8.45
C TRP A 392 2.85 -30.40 9.67
N ARG A 393 3.78 -29.90 10.50
CA ARG A 393 3.99 -30.41 11.87
C ARG A 393 2.90 -29.91 12.82
N ARG A 394 2.26 -30.80 13.58
CA ARG A 394 1.40 -30.43 14.72
C ARG A 394 2.19 -29.59 15.74
N VAL A 395 1.86 -28.31 15.87
CA VAL A 395 2.29 -27.46 16.99
C VAL A 395 1.13 -27.41 17.97
N ALA A 396 1.32 -27.94 19.18
CA ALA A 396 0.37 -27.70 20.26
C ALA A 396 0.41 -26.20 20.60
N CYS A 397 -0.72 -25.52 20.48
CA CYS A 397 -0.90 -24.14 20.93
C CYS A 397 -0.83 -24.12 22.46
N GLY A 398 0.39 -24.06 23.00
CA GLY A 398 0.68 -23.84 24.41
C GLY A 398 1.23 -22.43 24.62
N TYR A 399 0.49 -21.39 24.22
CA TYR A 399 0.80 -20.03 24.66
C TYR A 399 0.19 -19.80 26.04
N GLY A 400 0.88 -20.34 27.04
CA GLY A 400 0.63 -20.11 28.44
C GLY A 400 1.89 -20.49 29.19
N LYS A 401 2.63 -19.47 29.67
CA LYS A 401 3.91 -19.52 30.41
C LYS A 401 5.18 -19.41 29.55
N GLN A 402 5.47 -18.21 29.07
CA GLN A 402 6.84 -17.67 29.05
C GLN A 402 6.84 -16.13 28.85
N CYS A 403 6.20 -15.40 29.76
CA CYS A 403 6.35 -13.94 29.84
C CYS A 403 6.63 -13.45 31.28
N HIS A 404 7.40 -14.20 32.06
CA HIS A 404 7.79 -13.79 33.42
C HIS A 404 9.31 -13.74 33.67
N ARG A 405 10.15 -13.88 32.63
CA ARG A 405 11.61 -13.80 32.79
C ARG A 405 12.26 -12.52 32.25
N LEU A 406 11.55 -11.72 31.45
CA LEU A 406 12.05 -10.41 30.99
C LEU A 406 11.61 -9.25 31.90
N GLU A 407 10.44 -9.34 32.56
CA GLU A 407 10.01 -8.32 33.55
C GLU A 407 10.94 -8.24 34.76
N GLY A 408 11.60 -9.34 35.14
CA GLY A 408 12.50 -9.38 36.30
C GLY A 408 13.80 -8.60 36.10
N ILE A 409 14.33 -8.56 34.87
CA ILE A 409 15.60 -7.86 34.58
C ILE A 409 15.34 -6.36 34.39
N THR A 410 14.25 -5.98 33.71
CA THR A 410 13.85 -4.56 33.57
C THR A 410 13.36 -3.94 34.87
N ARG A 411 12.62 -4.65 35.75
CA ARG A 411 12.28 -4.11 37.08
C ARG A 411 13.52 -3.86 37.95
N THR A 412 14.51 -4.76 37.89
CA THR A 412 15.71 -4.65 38.72
C THR A 412 16.65 -3.54 38.20
N LEU A 413 16.70 -3.31 36.88
CA LEU A 413 17.42 -2.18 36.29
C LEU A 413 16.69 -0.83 36.46
N MET A 414 15.35 -0.81 36.38
CA MET A 414 14.55 0.41 36.55
C MET A 414 14.40 0.84 38.01
N SER A 415 14.45 -0.06 39.00
CA SER A 415 14.41 0.33 40.43
C SER A 415 15.74 0.91 40.93
N ALA A 416 16.84 0.70 40.21
CA ALA A 416 18.17 1.22 40.53
C ALA A 416 18.41 2.65 40.01
N MET A 417 17.55 3.17 39.12
CA MET A 417 17.69 4.51 38.54
C MET A 417 16.70 5.47 39.17
N SER A 418 17.18 6.57 39.75
CA SER A 418 16.31 7.67 40.18
C SER A 418 15.55 8.24 38.96
N PRO A 419 14.22 8.44 39.01
CA PRO A 419 13.46 9.00 37.90
C PRO A 419 14.04 10.36 37.49
N LEU A 420 14.30 10.55 36.19
CA LEU A 420 14.72 11.85 35.67
C LEU A 420 13.61 12.87 35.98
N PRO A 421 13.90 13.97 36.71
CA PRO A 421 12.88 14.95 37.07
C PRO A 421 12.59 15.83 35.85
N LEU A 422 11.84 15.28 34.88
CA LEU A 422 11.62 15.86 33.55
C LEU A 422 11.16 17.33 33.60
N LEU A 423 10.26 17.68 34.54
CA LEU A 423 9.73 19.04 34.70
C LEU A 423 10.69 20.03 35.38
N ARG A 424 11.84 19.56 35.86
CA ARG A 424 12.93 20.40 36.41
C ARG A 424 13.99 20.73 35.37
N LEU A 425 13.94 20.14 34.19
CA LEU A 425 14.83 20.49 33.09
C LEU A 425 14.53 21.92 32.59
N PRO A 426 15.55 22.68 32.15
CA PRO A 426 15.32 23.90 31.40
C PRO A 426 14.47 23.65 30.16
N PHE A 427 13.77 24.68 29.67
CA PHE A 427 12.79 24.52 28.59
C PHE A 427 13.41 23.97 27.29
N LEU A 428 14.63 24.36 26.93
CA LEU A 428 15.28 23.89 25.69
C LEU A 428 15.55 22.37 25.67
N PRO A 429 16.20 21.76 26.68
CA PRO A 429 16.29 20.30 26.80
C PRO A 429 14.93 19.61 26.82
N LEU A 430 13.97 20.17 27.57
CA LEU A 430 12.62 19.60 27.67
C LEU A 430 11.88 19.65 26.32
N GLN A 431 12.04 20.74 25.58
CA GLN A 431 11.50 20.90 24.24
C GLN A 431 12.09 19.86 23.29
N ASN A 432 13.41 19.65 23.32
CA ASN A 432 14.06 18.65 22.47
C ASN A 432 13.55 17.23 22.80
N ILE A 433 13.40 16.89 24.09
CA ILE A 433 12.81 15.59 24.49
C ILE A 433 11.40 15.44 23.92
N ILE A 434 10.53 16.44 24.11
CA ILE A 434 9.13 16.40 23.66
C ILE A 434 9.03 16.37 22.12
N GLN A 435 9.96 17.00 21.39
CA GLN A 435 9.98 16.98 19.93
C GLN A 435 10.33 15.62 19.33
N ASN A 436 10.94 14.74 20.13
CA ASN A 436 11.21 13.35 19.77
C ASN A 436 10.09 12.39 20.19
N TRP A 437 9.06 12.88 20.88
CA TRP A 437 7.91 12.07 21.26
C TRP A 437 6.90 11.93 20.12
N ASN A 438 6.21 10.80 20.12
CA ASN A 438 5.08 10.56 19.22
C ASN A 438 3.80 11.25 19.73
N ILE A 439 2.75 11.24 18.90
CA ILE A 439 1.47 11.91 19.21
C ILE A 439 0.85 11.34 20.49
N TYR A 440 0.98 10.03 20.72
CA TYR A 440 0.47 9.35 21.92
C TYR A 440 1.15 9.83 23.20
N GLU A 441 2.49 9.85 23.23
CA GLU A 441 3.27 10.29 24.38
C GLU A 441 2.98 11.75 24.73
N ILE A 442 2.90 12.61 23.71
CA ILE A 442 2.54 14.02 23.87
C ILE A 442 1.10 14.16 24.41
N TYR A 443 0.15 13.38 23.88
CA TYR A 443 -1.24 13.35 24.36
C TYR A 443 -1.31 12.97 25.85
N HIS A 444 -0.63 11.88 26.25
CA HIS A 444 -0.59 11.45 27.65
C HIS A 444 0.07 12.48 28.56
N PHE A 445 1.21 13.04 28.13
CA PHE A 445 1.90 14.07 28.89
C PHE A 445 1.04 15.33 29.07
N ALA A 446 0.35 15.77 28.02
CA ALA A 446 -0.54 16.92 28.08
C ALA A 446 -1.72 16.71 29.05
N LYS A 447 -2.20 15.47 29.23
CA LYS A 447 -3.27 15.15 30.18
C LYS A 447 -2.86 15.20 31.65
N VAL A 448 -1.56 15.15 31.96
CA VAL A 448 -1.09 15.08 33.35
C VAL A 448 -1.47 16.33 34.15
N SER A 449 -1.31 17.53 33.58
CA SER A 449 -1.60 18.79 34.28
C SER A 449 -1.71 19.98 33.32
N LYS A 450 -2.24 21.11 33.81
CA LYS A 450 -2.20 22.39 33.07
C LYS A 450 -0.78 22.80 32.68
N ARG A 451 0.21 22.54 33.54
CA ARG A 451 1.62 22.86 33.29
C ARG A 451 2.19 22.01 32.15
N THR A 452 1.98 20.70 32.18
CA THR A 452 2.47 19.80 31.12
C THR A 452 1.79 20.06 29.78
N LYS A 453 0.49 20.35 29.78
CA LYS A 453 -0.23 20.81 28.58
C LYS A 453 0.38 22.08 27.98
N SER A 454 0.66 23.08 28.81
CA SER A 454 1.29 24.34 28.34
C SER A 454 2.69 24.11 27.79
N ILE A 455 3.46 23.20 28.40
CA ILE A 455 4.80 22.82 27.93
C ILE A 455 4.69 22.08 26.59
N ALA A 456 3.83 21.07 26.48
CA ALA A 456 3.60 20.31 25.25
C ALA A 456 3.24 21.24 24.08
N ARG A 457 2.27 22.12 24.30
CA ARG A 457 1.83 23.14 23.33
C ARG A 457 2.96 24.08 22.89
N SER A 458 3.90 24.39 23.79
CA SER A 458 5.02 25.29 23.47
C SER A 458 6.17 24.58 22.78
N ALA A 459 6.35 23.29 23.07
CA ALA A 459 7.44 22.47 22.54
C ALA A 459 7.15 21.92 21.14
N VAL A 460 5.91 21.51 20.90
CA VAL A 460 5.46 20.90 19.65
C VAL A 460 5.16 21.99 18.62
N ARG A 461 5.85 21.94 17.47
CA ARG A 461 5.64 22.87 16.34
C ARG A 461 5.23 22.17 15.05
N LYS A 462 5.14 20.84 15.06
CA LYS A 462 4.79 20.06 13.87
C LYS A 462 3.27 20.08 13.69
N PRO A 463 2.76 20.45 12.50
CA PRO A 463 1.33 20.38 12.23
C PRO A 463 0.86 18.92 12.25
N VAL A 464 -0.37 18.69 12.69
CA VAL A 464 -0.99 17.37 12.77
C VAL A 464 -2.22 17.34 11.89
N ASP A 465 -2.22 16.43 10.93
CA ASP A 465 -3.37 16.10 10.10
C ASP A 465 -4.25 15.09 10.82
N ILE A 466 -5.54 15.42 10.91
CA ILE A 466 -6.56 14.60 11.57
C ILE A 466 -7.54 14.07 10.53
N SER A 467 -7.88 12.79 10.64
CA SER A 467 -9.00 12.18 9.92
C SER A 467 -9.98 11.52 10.87
N LEU A 468 -11.27 11.74 10.66
CA LEU A 468 -12.35 11.27 11.55
C LEU A 468 -13.20 10.22 10.85
N THR A 469 -13.48 9.10 11.51
CA THR A 469 -14.41 8.08 11.02
C THR A 469 -15.17 7.43 12.17
N ASN A 470 -16.31 6.82 11.85
CA ASN A 470 -17.08 6.00 12.78
C ASN A 470 -17.45 4.72 12.05
N GLY A 471 -16.97 3.59 12.59
CA GLY A 471 -17.26 2.24 12.11
C GLY A 471 -17.85 1.43 13.26
N GLU A 472 -17.07 0.46 13.76
CA GLU A 472 -17.38 -0.25 15.01
C GLU A 472 -17.21 0.64 16.25
N CYS A 473 -16.36 1.67 16.16
CA CYS A 473 -16.12 2.65 17.22
C CYS A 473 -15.78 4.03 16.62
N PHE A 474 -15.72 5.06 17.48
CA PHE A 474 -15.27 6.39 17.07
C PHE A 474 -13.76 6.40 16.91
N LEU A 475 -13.26 6.87 15.77
CA LEU A 475 -11.84 6.83 15.43
C LEU A 475 -11.32 8.23 15.10
N ILE A 476 -10.24 8.63 15.78
CA ILE A 476 -9.43 9.80 15.42
C ILE A 476 -8.10 9.28 14.88
N LYS A 477 -7.91 9.42 13.58
CA LYS A 477 -6.66 9.10 12.89
C LYS A 477 -5.80 10.36 12.85
N THR A 478 -4.56 10.28 13.31
CA THR A 478 -3.64 11.44 13.39
C THR A 478 -2.29 11.12 12.77
N SER A 479 -1.69 12.10 12.12
CA SER A 479 -0.33 12.00 11.56
C SER A 479 0.31 13.37 11.51
N PHE A 480 1.63 13.48 11.68
CA PHE A 480 2.31 14.76 11.44
C PHE A 480 2.25 15.12 9.95
N ALA A 481 1.83 16.34 9.64
CA ALA A 481 1.72 16.85 8.27
C ALA A 481 3.10 16.94 7.60
N GLY A 482 3.16 16.67 6.30
CA GLY A 482 4.41 16.51 5.53
C GLY A 482 4.84 15.05 5.31
N ASN A 483 4.23 14.08 6.00
CA ASN A 483 4.42 12.65 5.71
C ASN A 483 3.53 12.13 4.56
N SER A 484 2.85 13.01 3.81
CA SER A 484 1.96 12.65 2.69
C SER A 484 2.68 12.49 1.34
N GLY A 485 4.02 12.41 1.34
CA GLY A 485 4.78 11.91 0.19
C GLY A 485 4.42 10.45 -0.06
N ILE A 486 4.56 9.99 -1.31
CA ILE A 486 4.25 8.61 -1.70
C ILE A 486 5.32 7.69 -1.08
N VAL A 487 5.09 7.27 0.17
CA VAL A 487 5.84 6.22 0.86
C VAL A 487 5.21 4.87 0.48
N PRO A 488 5.98 3.78 0.24
CA PRO A 488 5.43 2.44 -0.03
C PRO A 488 4.57 1.86 1.10
N ARG A 489 4.64 2.48 2.30
CA ARG A 489 3.80 2.24 3.48
C ARG A 489 3.36 3.61 3.96
N GLY A 490 2.06 3.88 4.08
CA GLY A 490 1.53 5.23 4.37
C GLY A 490 2.17 5.93 5.59
N PRO A 491 1.95 7.25 5.75
CA PRO A 491 2.49 8.03 6.87
C PRO A 491 2.30 7.29 8.20
N GLU A 492 3.30 7.31 9.07
CA GLU A 492 3.15 6.82 10.44
C GLU A 492 1.94 7.51 11.07
N THR A 493 0.96 6.70 11.45
CA THR A 493 -0.35 7.18 11.82
C THR A 493 -0.73 6.61 13.18
N TRP A 494 -1.22 7.49 14.05
CA TRP A 494 -1.72 7.15 15.37
C TRP A 494 -3.24 7.16 15.38
N LEU A 495 -3.84 6.03 15.75
CA LEU A 495 -5.27 5.78 15.80
C LEU A 495 -5.73 5.85 17.25
N PHE A 496 -6.64 6.77 17.56
CA PHE A 496 -7.36 6.78 18.83
C PHE A 496 -8.71 6.10 18.61
N GLU A 497 -8.85 4.87 19.10
CA GLU A 497 -10.09 4.10 19.06
C GLU A 497 -10.87 4.34 20.36
N LEU A 498 -12.03 4.96 20.24
CA LEU A 498 -12.86 5.32 21.38
C LEU A 498 -14.06 4.39 21.46
N ARG A 499 -13.99 3.50 22.43
CA ARG A 499 -14.87 2.33 22.58
C ARG A 499 -15.66 2.40 23.88
N ASP A 500 -16.77 1.68 23.90
CA ASP A 500 -17.56 1.48 25.11
C ASP A 500 -16.74 0.70 26.15
N ILE A 501 -16.93 0.99 27.45
CA ILE A 501 -16.17 0.33 28.51
C ILE A 501 -16.38 -1.20 28.54
N SER A 502 -17.54 -1.67 28.08
CA SER A 502 -17.91 -3.09 28.03
C SER A 502 -17.07 -3.89 27.03
N GLU A 503 -16.38 -3.24 26.09
CA GLU A 503 -15.50 -3.88 25.10
C GLU A 503 -14.07 -4.13 25.61
N ARG A 504 -13.73 -3.66 26.82
CA ARG A 504 -12.37 -3.70 27.37
C ARG A 504 -11.78 -5.12 27.42
N ASP A 505 -12.56 -6.11 27.82
CA ASP A 505 -12.06 -7.49 28.00
C ASP A 505 -11.96 -8.26 26.67
N LYS A 506 -12.46 -7.70 25.57
CA LYS A 506 -12.47 -8.31 24.23
C LYS A 506 -11.36 -7.77 23.32
N THR A 507 -10.56 -6.83 23.80
CA THR A 507 -9.59 -6.08 22.99
C THR A 507 -8.21 -6.13 23.64
N GLU A 508 -7.19 -6.53 22.88
CA GLU A 508 -5.80 -6.48 23.34
C GLU A 508 -5.37 -5.02 23.55
N SER A 509 -4.60 -4.77 24.61
CA SER A 509 -4.03 -3.46 24.88
C SER A 509 -2.88 -3.20 23.89
N ASP A 510 -3.14 -2.32 22.92
CA ASP A 510 -2.21 -1.82 21.90
C ASP A 510 -1.80 -2.88 20.85
N VAL A 511 -2.41 -2.80 19.67
CA VAL A 511 -2.10 -3.67 18.53
C VAL A 511 -1.22 -2.91 17.53
N TYR A 512 -0.01 -3.40 17.30
CA TYR A 512 0.81 -3.00 16.16
C TYR A 512 0.46 -3.88 14.96
N ASN A 513 -0.03 -3.27 13.88
CA ASN A 513 -0.32 -4.00 12.65
C ASN A 513 0.91 -3.95 11.73
N GLU A 514 1.54 -5.08 11.45
CA GLU A 514 2.75 -5.13 10.60
C GLU A 514 2.47 -4.75 9.12
N ASN A 515 1.20 -4.82 8.69
CA ASN A 515 0.77 -4.57 7.32
C ASN A 515 0.37 -3.10 7.06
N HIS A 516 0.04 -2.34 8.11
CA HIS A 516 -0.31 -0.92 8.03
C HIS A 516 0.37 -0.18 9.19
N VAL A 517 1.10 0.91 8.93
CA VAL A 517 1.84 1.69 9.95
C VAL A 517 0.89 2.47 10.88
N TYR A 518 0.03 1.74 11.58
CA TYR A 518 -0.94 2.23 12.54
C TYR A 518 -0.51 1.83 13.94
N HIS A 519 -0.47 2.82 14.83
CA HIS A 519 -0.39 2.62 16.26
C HIS A 519 -1.77 2.88 16.86
N THR A 520 -2.45 1.82 17.33
CA THR A 520 -3.78 1.93 17.91
C THR A 520 -3.72 2.11 19.42
N LEU A 521 -4.33 3.20 19.90
CA LEU A 521 -4.64 3.44 21.30
C LEU A 521 -6.13 3.22 21.54
N ASN A 522 -6.44 2.22 22.36
CA ASN A 522 -7.81 1.96 22.82
C ASN A 522 -8.16 2.83 24.04
N LEU A 523 -9.15 3.71 23.89
CA LEU A 523 -9.70 4.57 24.94
C LEU A 523 -11.13 4.15 25.27
N PHE A 524 -11.30 3.56 26.46
CA PHE A 524 -12.60 3.08 26.92
C PHE A 524 -13.35 4.12 27.75
N SER A 525 -14.65 4.28 27.52
CA SER A 525 -15.53 5.16 28.29
C SER A 525 -16.99 4.70 28.24
N ASP A 526 -17.77 5.00 29.28
CA ASP A 526 -19.23 4.84 29.30
C ASP A 526 -19.93 5.80 28.32
N ASN A 527 -19.23 6.85 27.86
CA ASN A 527 -19.70 7.74 26.81
C ASN A 527 -18.58 7.98 25.78
N PRO A 528 -18.45 7.08 24.79
CA PRO A 528 -17.39 7.15 23.79
C PRO A 528 -17.40 8.43 22.95
N LEU A 529 -18.59 8.96 22.63
CA LEU A 529 -18.73 10.21 21.86
C LEU A 529 -18.20 11.42 22.63
N LEU A 530 -18.57 11.55 23.91
CA LEU A 530 -18.04 12.63 24.74
C LEU A 530 -16.52 12.55 24.83
N ARG A 531 -16.00 11.34 25.05
CA ARG A 531 -14.55 11.11 25.10
C ARG A 531 -13.86 11.43 23.76
N PHE A 532 -14.55 11.20 22.64
CA PHE A 532 -14.05 11.51 21.29
C PHE A 532 -13.92 13.03 21.12
N LEU A 533 -14.96 13.78 21.50
CA LEU A 533 -14.94 15.24 21.46
C LEU A 533 -13.89 15.84 22.41
N GLU A 534 -13.75 15.31 23.63
CA GLU A 534 -12.70 15.73 24.58
C GLU A 534 -11.29 15.49 24.04
N THR A 535 -11.09 14.33 23.39
CA THR A 535 -9.80 13.96 22.79
C THR A 535 -9.49 14.88 21.62
N LEU A 536 -10.47 15.14 20.74
CA LEU A 536 -10.33 16.06 19.62
C LEU A 536 -10.04 17.49 20.09
N GLN A 537 -10.76 17.96 21.11
CA GLN A 537 -10.53 19.25 21.74
C GLN A 537 -9.11 19.37 22.30
N LEU A 538 -8.62 18.36 23.02
CA LEU A 538 -7.27 18.36 23.56
C LEU A 538 -6.21 18.39 22.46
N LEU A 539 -6.40 17.63 21.38
CA LEU A 539 -5.48 17.65 20.24
C LEU A 539 -5.40 19.07 19.64
N PHE A 540 -6.55 19.72 19.40
CA PHE A 540 -6.61 21.10 18.91
C PHE A 540 -6.03 22.13 19.90
N GLU A 541 -5.99 21.85 21.19
CA GLU A 541 -5.34 22.72 22.19
C GLU A 541 -3.82 22.58 22.20
N VAL A 542 -3.29 21.39 21.92
CA VAL A 542 -1.88 21.04 22.06
C VAL A 542 -1.11 21.21 20.75
N PHE A 543 -1.71 20.80 19.64
CA PHE A 543 -1.08 20.76 18.33
C PHE A 543 -1.62 21.86 17.40
N ASP A 544 -0.87 22.15 16.36
CA ASP A 544 -1.37 22.89 15.19
C ASP A 544 -2.11 21.90 14.28
N CYS A 545 -3.43 21.79 14.46
CA CYS A 545 -4.24 20.76 13.82
C CYS A 545 -4.97 21.25 12.58
N SER A 546 -5.05 20.38 11.57
CA SER A 546 -6.00 20.51 10.46
C SER A 546 -6.88 19.25 10.37
N ILE A 547 -8.16 19.40 10.01
CA ILE A 547 -8.98 18.23 9.64
C ILE A 547 -8.80 17.99 8.15
N HIS A 548 -8.03 16.94 7.85
CA HIS A 548 -7.74 16.51 6.50
C HIS A 548 -8.93 15.77 5.89
N SER A 549 -9.54 14.84 6.63
CA SER A 549 -10.65 14.02 6.13
C SER A 549 -11.72 13.77 7.19
N VAL A 550 -12.99 13.77 6.79
CA VAL A 550 -14.10 13.24 7.61
C VAL A 550 -14.85 12.21 6.79
N TYR A 551 -15.19 11.06 7.39
CA TYR A 551 -15.92 9.98 6.75
C TYR A 551 -17.28 9.78 7.43
N TRP A 552 -18.36 10.03 6.71
CA TRP A 552 -19.75 9.92 7.19
C TRP A 552 -20.45 8.68 6.63
N SER A 553 -19.94 7.48 6.93
CA SER A 553 -20.53 6.21 6.46
C SER A 553 -21.46 5.55 7.49
N SER A 554 -21.04 5.48 8.76
CA SER A 554 -21.74 4.67 9.79
C SER A 554 -22.08 5.46 11.05
N TRP A 555 -22.21 6.79 10.94
CA TRP A 555 -22.54 7.65 12.08
C TRP A 555 -24.04 7.63 12.39
N LYS A 556 -24.39 7.52 13.67
CA LYS A 556 -25.76 7.83 14.09
C LYS A 556 -26.01 9.32 13.91
N SER A 557 -27.24 9.68 13.56
CA SER A 557 -27.60 11.07 13.23
C SER A 557 -27.38 12.05 14.40
N GLU A 558 -27.59 11.60 15.63
CA GLU A 558 -27.35 12.44 16.82
C GLU A 558 -25.86 12.63 17.10
N ASP A 559 -25.05 11.58 16.90
CA ASP A 559 -23.59 11.66 17.07
C ASP A 559 -22.99 12.61 16.01
N MET A 560 -23.41 12.44 14.75
CA MET A 560 -23.05 13.33 13.65
C MET A 560 -23.42 14.79 13.95
N ARG A 561 -24.61 15.03 14.54
CA ARG A 561 -25.03 16.39 14.94
C ARG A 561 -24.03 17.01 15.90
N GLN A 562 -23.71 16.32 16.99
CA GLN A 562 -22.81 16.83 18.03
C GLN A 562 -21.40 17.09 17.49
N VAL A 563 -20.89 16.23 16.60
CA VAL A 563 -19.58 16.47 15.96
C VAL A 563 -19.62 17.66 15.02
N ILE A 564 -20.69 17.85 14.23
CA ILE A 564 -20.87 19.05 13.38
C ILE A 564 -20.97 20.32 14.22
N ASP A 565 -21.73 20.30 15.31
CA ASP A 565 -21.88 21.44 16.21
C ASP A 565 -20.52 21.81 16.84
N TRP A 566 -19.74 20.82 17.26
CA TRP A 566 -18.37 21.04 17.73
C TRP A 566 -17.48 21.64 16.62
N MET A 567 -17.52 21.11 15.40
CA MET A 567 -16.72 21.62 14.27
C MET A 567 -17.09 23.07 13.92
N ASN A 568 -18.38 23.39 13.93
CA ASN A 568 -18.87 24.74 13.67
C ASN A 568 -18.40 25.71 14.78
N GLY A 569 -18.43 25.29 16.04
CA GLY A 569 -17.97 26.07 17.20
C GLY A 569 -16.45 26.17 17.37
N CYS A 570 -15.66 25.42 16.58
CA CYS A 570 -14.20 25.46 16.66
C CYS A 570 -13.61 26.59 15.81
N ASP A 571 -13.12 27.65 16.45
CA ASP A 571 -12.53 28.82 15.77
C ASP A 571 -11.25 28.49 14.99
N LYS A 572 -10.48 27.51 15.47
CA LYS A 572 -9.26 27.05 14.79
C LYS A 572 -9.56 26.30 13.48
N LEU A 573 -10.76 25.73 13.36
CA LEU A 573 -11.18 25.01 12.17
C LEU A 573 -11.82 25.98 11.16
N THR A 574 -11.06 26.35 10.14
CA THR A 574 -11.52 27.27 9.09
C THR A 574 -11.96 26.53 7.81
N LYS A 575 -11.33 25.39 7.53
CA LYS A 575 -11.57 24.56 6.35
C LYS A 575 -11.37 23.08 6.66
N ILE A 576 -12.20 22.22 6.07
CA ILE A 576 -11.95 20.77 5.99
C ILE A 576 -11.46 20.45 4.59
N LYS A 577 -10.35 19.69 4.47
CA LYS A 577 -9.78 19.38 3.16
C LYS A 577 -10.65 18.40 2.38
N ASN A 578 -11.07 17.29 2.98
CA ASN A 578 -11.94 16.29 2.36
C ASN A 578 -13.11 15.89 3.27
N VAL A 579 -14.31 15.75 2.70
CA VAL A 579 -15.48 15.18 3.36
C VAL A 579 -15.99 14.04 2.50
N ASN A 580 -16.10 12.84 3.07
CA ASN A 580 -16.42 11.61 2.36
C ASN A 580 -17.78 11.08 2.82
N PHE A 581 -18.63 10.72 1.86
CA PHE A 581 -19.91 10.07 2.09
C PHE A 581 -19.94 8.73 1.35
N SER A 582 -20.38 7.68 2.03
CA SER A 582 -20.70 6.39 1.44
C SER A 582 -22.16 6.10 1.74
N LEU A 583 -23.03 6.41 0.78
CA LEU A 583 -24.48 6.30 0.96
C LEU A 583 -24.98 4.90 0.63
N ASN A 584 -25.81 4.37 1.52
CA ASN A 584 -26.56 3.13 1.41
C ASN A 584 -28.01 3.36 1.87
N ALA A 585 -28.84 2.32 1.80
CA ALA A 585 -30.27 2.41 2.13
C ALA A 585 -30.55 2.95 3.55
N ASN A 586 -29.61 2.76 4.48
CA ASN A 586 -29.78 3.13 5.89
C ASN A 586 -29.37 4.58 6.20
N ASN A 587 -28.63 5.25 5.32
CA ASN A 587 -28.03 6.56 5.60
C ASN A 587 -28.24 7.59 4.48
N GLN A 588 -29.20 7.37 3.58
CA GLN A 588 -29.52 8.24 2.42
C GLN A 588 -29.75 9.74 2.75
N TRP A 589 -30.13 10.06 3.99
CA TRP A 589 -30.36 11.45 4.45
C TRP A 589 -29.11 12.16 4.98
N THR A 590 -27.98 11.43 5.13
CA THR A 590 -26.74 11.93 5.76
C THR A 590 -26.18 13.16 5.05
N LEU A 591 -26.19 13.15 3.72
CA LEU A 591 -25.74 14.29 2.92
C LEU A 591 -26.64 15.52 3.13
N ALA A 592 -27.96 15.35 3.03
CA ALA A 592 -28.92 16.44 3.24
C ALA A 592 -28.77 17.03 4.65
N PHE A 593 -28.60 16.17 5.64
CA PHE A 593 -28.40 16.56 7.03
C PHE A 593 -27.11 17.38 7.22
N PHE A 594 -26.00 16.95 6.61
CA PHE A 594 -24.72 17.65 6.64
C PHE A 594 -24.79 19.02 5.97
N LEU A 595 -25.28 19.05 4.72
CA LEU A 595 -25.37 20.28 3.92
C LEU A 595 -26.27 21.32 4.58
N GLY A 596 -27.27 20.92 5.36
CA GLY A 596 -28.15 21.83 6.09
C GLY A 596 -27.59 22.41 7.39
N ARG A 597 -26.41 21.96 7.85
CA ARG A 597 -25.87 22.30 9.18
C ARG A 597 -24.42 22.76 9.19
N PHE A 598 -23.59 22.24 8.30
CA PHE A 598 -22.16 22.54 8.29
C PHE A 598 -21.88 23.94 7.72
N GLN A 599 -21.00 24.71 8.38
CA GLN A 599 -20.82 26.14 8.07
C GLN A 599 -19.38 26.54 7.68
N LYS A 600 -18.40 25.63 7.76
CA LYS A 600 -17.01 25.94 7.40
C LYS A 600 -16.73 25.66 5.92
N LYS A 601 -15.62 26.18 5.39
CA LYS A 601 -15.23 25.93 4.00
C LYS A 601 -14.86 24.45 3.80
N ILE A 602 -15.15 23.92 2.61
CA ILE A 602 -14.79 22.56 2.24
C ILE A 602 -13.88 22.60 1.01
N GLY A 603 -12.75 21.92 1.08
CA GLY A 603 -11.91 21.67 -0.10
C GLY A 603 -12.63 20.74 -1.06
N ARG A 604 -12.85 19.50 -0.65
CA ARG A 604 -13.41 18.46 -1.51
C ARG A 604 -14.52 17.68 -0.81
N VAL A 605 -15.66 17.52 -1.46
CA VAL A 605 -16.67 16.53 -1.11
C VAL A 605 -16.53 15.34 -2.06
N ILE A 606 -16.40 14.14 -1.50
CA ILE A 606 -16.32 12.89 -2.24
C ILE A 606 -17.53 12.05 -1.83
N MET A 607 -18.32 11.63 -2.79
CA MET A 607 -19.55 10.91 -2.54
C MET A 607 -19.60 9.63 -3.36
N HIS A 608 -19.76 8.51 -2.66
CA HIS A 608 -20.07 7.20 -3.22
C HIS A 608 -21.49 6.82 -2.82
N SER A 609 -22.22 6.13 -3.69
CA SER A 609 -23.61 5.75 -3.44
C SER A 609 -23.92 4.40 -4.07
N ASP A 610 -24.39 3.47 -3.24
CA ASP A 610 -24.88 2.15 -3.66
C ASP A 610 -26.43 2.12 -3.77
N VAL A 611 -27.10 3.22 -3.40
CA VAL A 611 -28.55 3.38 -3.56
C VAL A 611 -28.91 3.89 -4.96
N SER A 612 -30.09 3.51 -5.43
CA SER A 612 -30.66 3.97 -6.71
C SER A 612 -31.12 5.43 -6.68
N ASP A 613 -31.51 5.93 -5.50
CA ASP A 613 -32.01 7.28 -5.29
C ASP A 613 -31.35 7.91 -4.05
N ILE A 614 -31.15 9.23 -4.10
CA ILE A 614 -30.61 10.01 -2.99
C ILE A 614 -31.72 10.92 -2.46
N ALA A 615 -31.73 11.13 -1.14
CA ALA A 615 -32.69 12.02 -0.52
C ALA A 615 -32.59 13.45 -1.09
N PRO A 616 -33.69 14.22 -1.17
CA PRO A 616 -33.66 15.59 -1.65
C PRO A 616 -32.63 16.44 -0.89
N VAL A 617 -31.65 16.99 -1.61
CA VAL A 617 -30.62 17.85 -1.02
C VAL A 617 -30.81 19.30 -1.44
N ARG A 618 -30.39 20.20 -0.54
CA ARG A 618 -30.22 21.62 -0.84
C ARG A 618 -28.87 22.04 -0.30
N PHE A 619 -28.09 22.71 -1.14
CA PHE A 619 -26.84 23.32 -0.72
C PHE A 619 -27.18 24.61 0.03
N SER A 620 -26.83 24.66 1.31
CA SER A 620 -27.11 25.84 2.13
C SER A 620 -26.07 26.93 1.86
N MET A 621 -26.53 28.18 1.74
CA MET A 621 -25.64 29.32 1.74
C MET A 621 -25.24 29.64 3.19
N PRO A 622 -23.96 29.94 3.50
CA PRO A 622 -22.86 30.28 2.59
C PRO A 622 -21.81 29.15 2.42
N LEU A 623 -22.21 27.87 2.37
CA LEU A 623 -21.26 26.75 2.29
C LEU A 623 -20.45 26.79 0.98
N GLU A 624 -19.17 27.18 1.06
CA GLU A 624 -18.24 27.17 -0.07
C GLU A 624 -17.57 25.80 -0.21
N ILE A 625 -17.69 25.19 -1.40
CA ILE A 625 -17.09 23.90 -1.73
C ILE A 625 -16.16 24.10 -2.93
N GLU A 626 -14.86 23.84 -2.79
CA GLU A 626 -13.94 23.98 -3.94
C GLU A 626 -14.17 22.89 -4.98
N ARG A 627 -14.47 21.65 -4.55
CA ARG A 627 -14.70 20.52 -5.44
C ARG A 627 -15.76 19.56 -4.90
N PHE A 628 -16.69 19.15 -5.74
CA PHE A 628 -17.68 18.12 -5.44
C PHE A 628 -17.54 16.98 -6.46
N ASP A 629 -17.20 15.77 -6.00
CA ASP A 629 -17.11 14.59 -6.84
C ASP A 629 -18.11 13.52 -6.40
N TYR A 630 -18.94 13.07 -7.34
CA TYR A 630 -19.89 11.99 -7.18
C TYR A 630 -19.51 10.78 -8.03
N PHE A 631 -19.31 9.64 -7.36
CA PHE A 631 -18.92 8.36 -7.93
C PHE A 631 -19.97 7.28 -7.58
N GLY A 632 -21.21 7.47 -8.03
CA GLY A 632 -22.30 6.51 -7.83
C GLY A 632 -23.18 6.38 -9.07
N SER A 633 -24.06 5.38 -9.05
CA SER A 633 -24.99 5.08 -10.15
C SER A 633 -26.35 5.79 -10.03
N ALA A 634 -26.68 6.32 -8.84
CA ALA A 634 -27.92 7.04 -8.59
C ALA A 634 -28.03 8.28 -9.48
N LYS A 635 -29.21 8.48 -10.08
CA LYS A 635 -29.54 9.67 -10.86
C LYS A 635 -30.33 10.63 -9.99
N TRP A 636 -29.68 11.65 -9.46
CA TRP A 636 -30.30 12.56 -8.48
C TRP A 636 -30.19 14.04 -8.85
N VAL A 637 -29.21 14.40 -9.68
CA VAL A 637 -28.98 15.78 -10.08
C VAL A 637 -29.99 16.19 -11.15
N ASN A 638 -30.91 17.08 -10.78
CA ASN A 638 -31.80 17.80 -11.68
C ASN A 638 -31.44 19.30 -11.72
N LEU A 639 -32.13 20.08 -12.56
CA LEU A 639 -31.84 21.50 -12.74
C LEU A 639 -31.91 22.30 -11.41
N PRO A 640 -32.97 22.20 -10.57
CA PRO A 640 -33.00 22.87 -9.27
C PRO A 640 -31.79 22.58 -8.38
N ILE A 641 -31.31 21.33 -8.35
CA ILE A 641 -30.15 20.93 -7.57
C ILE A 641 -28.87 21.56 -8.13
N LEU A 642 -28.65 21.47 -9.45
CA LEU A 642 -27.48 22.08 -10.10
C LEU A 642 -27.44 23.60 -9.85
N MET A 643 -28.59 24.26 -9.93
CA MET A 643 -28.72 25.69 -9.66
C MET A 643 -28.46 26.05 -8.19
N SER A 644 -28.71 25.12 -7.25
CA SER A 644 -28.40 25.32 -5.83
C SER A 644 -26.91 25.20 -5.50
N MET A 645 -26.11 24.53 -6.33
CA MET A 645 -24.66 24.38 -6.18
C MET A 645 -23.89 25.66 -6.55
N ASN A 646 -24.44 26.83 -6.22
CA ASN A 646 -24.01 28.16 -6.66
C ASN A 646 -22.66 28.63 -6.07
N THR A 647 -22.16 27.90 -5.08
CA THR A 647 -20.93 28.14 -4.32
C THR A 647 -19.89 27.04 -4.53
N CYS A 648 -20.07 26.23 -5.57
CA CYS A 648 -19.14 25.17 -5.96
C CYS A 648 -18.24 25.63 -7.11
N LYS A 649 -16.93 25.45 -7.00
CA LYS A 649 -16.00 25.79 -8.10
C LYS A 649 -15.89 24.67 -9.14
N ARG A 650 -15.78 23.42 -8.70
CA ARG A 650 -15.59 22.25 -9.57
C ARG A 650 -16.61 21.17 -9.25
N LEU A 651 -17.29 20.68 -10.27
CA LEU A 651 -18.41 19.75 -10.12
C LEU A 651 -18.20 18.53 -11.04
N TYR A 652 -18.10 17.34 -10.45
CA TYR A 652 -18.20 16.06 -11.16
C TYR A 652 -19.42 15.31 -10.61
N LEU A 653 -20.49 15.24 -11.40
CA LEU A 653 -21.82 14.88 -10.92
C LEU A 653 -22.33 13.52 -11.40
N GLY A 654 -21.50 12.73 -12.07
CA GLY A 654 -21.90 11.41 -12.56
C GLY A 654 -23.10 11.46 -13.50
N VAL A 655 -23.92 10.40 -13.53
CA VAL A 655 -25.13 10.35 -14.36
C VAL A 655 -26.25 11.15 -13.71
N SER A 656 -26.81 12.10 -14.45
CA SER A 656 -27.83 13.03 -13.95
C SER A 656 -29.25 12.68 -14.41
N LEU A 657 -30.21 13.49 -13.97
CA LEU A 657 -31.58 13.59 -14.48
C LEU A 657 -31.77 14.80 -15.40
N LEU A 658 -30.68 15.48 -15.78
CA LEU A 658 -30.73 16.66 -16.63
C LEU A 658 -31.08 16.25 -18.06
N SER A 659 -31.81 17.13 -18.75
CA SER A 659 -32.09 17.06 -20.18
C SER A 659 -31.26 18.07 -20.97
N ASN A 660 -31.27 17.97 -22.30
CA ASN A 660 -30.70 19.00 -23.19
C ASN A 660 -31.31 20.40 -22.93
N GLN A 661 -32.59 20.47 -22.54
CA GLN A 661 -33.26 21.74 -22.19
C GLN A 661 -32.78 22.30 -20.85
N ASP A 662 -32.52 21.43 -19.86
CA ASP A 662 -31.97 21.86 -18.57
C ASP A 662 -30.55 22.42 -18.72
N LEU A 663 -29.73 21.84 -19.59
CA LEU A 663 -28.41 22.39 -19.93
C LEU A 663 -28.52 23.78 -20.55
N ASN A 664 -29.45 23.99 -21.49
CA ASN A 664 -29.69 25.31 -22.07
C ASN A 664 -30.12 26.34 -21.01
N ALA A 665 -31.04 25.96 -20.12
CA ALA A 665 -31.51 26.82 -19.03
C ALA A 665 -30.36 27.20 -18.09
N PHE A 666 -29.50 26.24 -17.72
CA PHE A 666 -28.31 26.48 -16.92
C PHE A 666 -27.33 27.44 -17.62
N LEU A 667 -26.99 27.17 -18.89
CA LEU A 667 -26.05 27.97 -19.67
C LEU A 667 -26.55 29.40 -19.90
N ARG A 668 -27.84 29.61 -20.16
CA ARG A 668 -28.45 30.95 -20.25
C ARG A 668 -28.32 31.70 -18.93
N SER A 669 -28.68 31.05 -17.82
CA SER A 669 -28.53 31.65 -16.50
C SER A 669 -27.06 32.02 -16.19
N TRP A 670 -26.12 31.15 -16.55
CA TRP A 670 -24.70 31.41 -16.34
C TRP A 670 -24.19 32.56 -17.23
N LYS A 671 -24.57 32.55 -18.51
CA LYS A 671 -24.29 33.62 -19.48
C LYS A 671 -24.77 34.98 -18.99
N GLU A 672 -25.94 35.02 -18.36
CA GLU A 672 -26.52 36.25 -17.81
C GLU A 672 -25.97 36.64 -16.42
N GLY A 673 -25.01 35.89 -15.89
CA GLY A 673 -24.39 36.15 -14.59
C GLY A 673 -25.29 35.84 -13.39
N ARG A 674 -26.42 35.15 -13.61
CA ARG A 674 -27.38 34.79 -12.55
C ARG A 674 -27.05 33.52 -11.80
N SER A 675 -26.23 32.64 -12.38
CA SER A 675 -25.78 31.40 -11.75
C SER A 675 -24.26 31.25 -11.74
N ASN A 676 -23.81 30.66 -10.65
CA ASN A 676 -22.51 30.09 -10.35
C ASN A 676 -21.32 30.99 -10.73
N PRO A 677 -21.12 32.13 -10.04
CA PRO A 677 -20.14 33.13 -10.42
C PRO A 677 -18.69 32.66 -10.28
N ILE A 678 -18.45 31.63 -9.48
CA ILE A 678 -17.11 31.09 -9.18
C ILE A 678 -16.82 29.75 -9.84
N LEU A 679 -17.71 29.28 -10.73
CA LEU A 679 -17.54 28.01 -11.44
C LEU A 679 -16.27 28.04 -12.29
N GLU A 680 -15.49 26.98 -12.20
CA GLU A 680 -14.29 26.71 -12.99
C GLU A 680 -14.52 25.51 -13.92
N ASP A 681 -15.23 24.49 -13.44
CA ASP A 681 -15.44 23.23 -14.17
C ASP A 681 -16.75 22.54 -13.75
N LEU A 682 -17.53 22.09 -14.73
CA LEU A 682 -18.73 21.27 -14.56
C LEU A 682 -18.68 20.09 -15.53
N ARG A 683 -18.68 18.87 -14.98
CA ARG A 683 -18.77 17.63 -15.73
C ARG A 683 -19.93 16.78 -15.24
N VAL A 684 -20.78 16.37 -16.16
CA VAL A 684 -22.00 15.60 -15.88
C VAL A 684 -22.37 14.72 -17.08
N PHE A 685 -22.83 13.50 -16.83
CA PHE A 685 -23.36 12.63 -17.88
C PHE A 685 -24.87 12.81 -18.02
N ILE A 686 -25.31 13.00 -19.25
CA ILE A 686 -26.70 13.32 -19.61
C ILE A 686 -27.34 12.10 -20.27
N PRO A 687 -28.48 11.58 -19.75
CA PRO A 687 -29.19 10.49 -20.42
C PRO A 687 -29.78 10.90 -21.77
N GLY A 688 -29.69 10.01 -22.75
CA GLY A 688 -30.24 10.21 -24.10
C GLY A 688 -29.21 10.60 -25.15
N GLN A 689 -29.71 11.07 -26.29
CA GLN A 689 -28.87 11.55 -27.40
C GLN A 689 -28.48 13.02 -27.19
N GLU A 690 -27.28 13.37 -27.63
CA GLU A 690 -26.83 14.76 -27.66
C GLU A 690 -27.65 15.56 -28.68
N ASP A 691 -28.25 16.67 -28.24
CA ASP A 691 -28.98 17.61 -29.11
C ASP A 691 -28.42 19.02 -28.92
N TRP A 692 -27.31 19.28 -29.62
CA TRP A 692 -26.61 20.55 -29.54
C TRP A 692 -27.43 21.74 -30.06
N ARG A 693 -28.44 21.52 -30.92
CA ARG A 693 -29.36 22.59 -31.35
C ARG A 693 -30.19 23.07 -30.17
N THR A 694 -30.72 22.14 -29.38
CA THR A 694 -31.46 22.50 -28.15
C THR A 694 -30.54 23.11 -27.10
N VAL A 695 -29.35 22.52 -26.86
CA VAL A 695 -28.44 23.00 -25.81
C VAL A 695 -27.92 24.41 -26.11
N LEU A 696 -27.59 24.73 -27.36
CA LEU A 696 -26.96 26.01 -27.73
C LEU A 696 -27.91 27.13 -28.14
N ASN A 697 -29.19 26.84 -28.35
CA ASN A 697 -30.16 27.81 -28.84
C ASN A 697 -30.18 29.11 -28.02
N GLY A 698 -29.91 30.25 -28.67
CA GLY A 698 -30.00 31.58 -28.06
C GLY A 698 -28.83 31.93 -27.15
N LEU A 699 -27.69 31.22 -27.25
CA LEU A 699 -26.49 31.49 -26.46
C LEU A 699 -25.48 32.39 -27.19
N GLY A 700 -25.63 32.63 -28.49
CA GLY A 700 -24.63 33.30 -29.33
C GLY A 700 -23.29 32.58 -29.29
N ALA A 701 -23.33 31.26 -29.40
CA ALA A 701 -22.19 30.37 -29.18
C ALA A 701 -21.22 30.38 -30.37
N VAL A 702 -19.92 30.30 -30.09
CA VAL A 702 -18.87 30.24 -31.12
C VAL A 702 -18.17 28.88 -31.07
N VAL A 703 -18.36 28.06 -32.09
CA VAL A 703 -17.72 26.74 -32.23
C VAL A 703 -16.30 26.94 -32.78
N ARG A 704 -15.29 26.67 -31.96
CA ARG A 704 -13.88 26.81 -32.30
C ARG A 704 -13.38 25.61 -33.09
N HIS A 705 -12.59 25.88 -34.12
CA HIS A 705 -12.04 24.82 -34.95
C HIS A 705 -10.96 24.06 -34.17
N PRO A 706 -10.98 22.71 -34.13
CA PRO A 706 -10.01 21.93 -33.35
C PRO A 706 -8.55 22.22 -33.72
N THR A 707 -8.28 22.60 -34.98
CA THR A 707 -6.92 22.93 -35.45
C THR A 707 -6.46 24.37 -35.16
N ARG A 708 -7.30 25.21 -34.53
CA ARG A 708 -6.96 26.60 -34.17
C ARG A 708 -6.77 26.81 -32.68
N VAL A 709 -7.59 26.14 -31.86
CA VAL A 709 -7.65 26.38 -30.43
C VAL A 709 -7.34 25.10 -29.67
N ALA A 710 -6.32 25.17 -28.80
CA ALA A 710 -6.04 24.16 -27.79
C ALA A 710 -6.04 24.84 -26.42
N ARG A 711 -6.73 24.24 -25.44
CA ARG A 711 -6.80 24.76 -24.07
C ARG A 711 -6.55 23.66 -23.05
N CYS A 712 -5.71 23.94 -22.06
CA CYS A 712 -5.43 22.99 -20.99
C CYS A 712 -6.44 23.13 -19.85
N CYS A 713 -7.20 22.07 -19.59
CA CYS A 713 -8.14 21.96 -18.49
C CYS A 713 -7.50 21.27 -17.28
N ILE A 714 -7.59 21.93 -16.12
CA ILE A 714 -7.17 21.40 -14.80
C ILE A 714 -5.71 20.90 -14.81
N GLU A 715 -4.84 21.48 -15.65
CA GLU A 715 -3.41 21.12 -15.80
C GLU A 715 -3.15 19.65 -16.20
N ILE A 716 -4.18 18.91 -16.65
CA ILE A 716 -4.09 17.46 -16.90
C ILE A 716 -4.57 17.08 -18.30
N PHE A 717 -5.58 17.77 -18.86
CA PHE A 717 -6.20 17.39 -20.15
C PHE A 717 -6.19 18.56 -21.14
N TRP A 718 -6.04 18.26 -22.43
CA TRP A 718 -6.10 19.26 -23.50
C TRP A 718 -7.39 19.14 -24.32
N PHE A 719 -8.16 20.24 -24.40
CA PHE A 719 -9.30 20.39 -25.29
C PHE A 719 -8.87 21.02 -26.60
N TYR A 720 -9.26 20.40 -27.70
CA TYR A 720 -9.06 20.93 -29.05
C TYR A 720 -10.40 21.43 -29.61
N GLY A 721 -10.50 22.74 -29.85
CA GLY A 721 -11.73 23.41 -30.26
C GLY A 721 -12.68 23.67 -29.08
N GLY A 722 -13.95 23.26 -29.25
CA GLY A 722 -15.02 23.43 -28.25
C GLY A 722 -15.95 24.60 -28.59
N VAL A 723 -16.98 24.81 -27.77
CA VAL A 723 -17.99 25.86 -27.99
C VAL A 723 -17.89 26.94 -26.94
N ASP A 724 -17.48 28.13 -27.35
CA ASP A 724 -17.35 29.29 -26.49
C ASP A 724 -18.70 29.99 -26.29
N ILE A 725 -19.02 30.27 -25.04
CA ILE A 725 -20.15 31.07 -24.59
C ILE A 725 -19.58 32.20 -23.74
N GLN A 726 -19.82 33.44 -24.15
CA GLN A 726 -19.38 34.62 -23.41
C GLN A 726 -20.46 35.08 -22.43
N ARG A 727 -20.08 35.19 -21.16
CA ARG A 727 -20.90 35.74 -20.07
C ARG A 727 -20.96 37.28 -20.15
N VAL A 728 -21.96 37.88 -19.52
CA VAL A 728 -22.17 39.35 -19.47
C VAL A 728 -20.98 40.14 -18.96
N ASP A 729 -20.11 39.55 -18.14
CA ASP A 729 -18.89 40.19 -17.63
C ASP A 729 -17.65 39.95 -18.49
N GLY A 730 -17.81 39.31 -19.66
CA GLY A 730 -16.74 38.99 -20.59
C GLY A 730 -16.06 37.63 -20.35
N THR A 731 -16.35 36.95 -19.23
CA THR A 731 -15.82 35.61 -18.96
C THR A 731 -16.22 34.63 -20.05
N ILE A 732 -15.29 33.77 -20.50
CA ILE A 732 -15.56 32.74 -21.51
C ILE A 732 -15.73 31.39 -20.83
N GLY A 733 -16.85 30.73 -21.10
CA GLY A 733 -17.06 29.33 -20.80
C GLY A 733 -17.03 28.50 -22.08
N THR A 734 -16.40 27.32 -22.06
CA THR A 734 -16.29 26.43 -23.21
C THR A 734 -16.94 25.09 -22.91
N VAL A 735 -17.86 24.67 -23.78
CA VAL A 735 -18.41 23.30 -23.78
C VAL A 735 -17.51 22.40 -24.62
N MET A 736 -17.15 21.23 -24.09
CA MET A 736 -16.47 20.19 -24.86
C MET A 736 -17.44 19.58 -25.89
N TRP A 737 -17.07 19.65 -27.17
CA TRP A 737 -17.93 19.18 -28.28
C TRP A 737 -17.49 17.83 -28.85
N THR A 738 -16.18 17.65 -29.08
CA THR A 738 -15.64 16.52 -29.85
C THR A 738 -15.37 15.27 -29.00
N HIS A 739 -15.61 15.35 -27.69
CA HIS A 739 -15.33 14.31 -26.68
C HIS A 739 -13.89 13.74 -26.72
N TYR A 740 -12.97 14.42 -27.41
CA TYR A 740 -11.56 14.03 -27.53
C TYR A 740 -10.71 14.79 -26.51
N LEU A 741 -9.97 14.03 -25.69
CA LEU A 741 -9.04 14.55 -24.69
C LEU A 741 -7.59 14.27 -25.11
N GLY A 742 -6.82 15.32 -25.34
CA GLY A 742 -5.38 15.22 -25.57
C GLY A 742 -4.59 15.02 -24.28
N LYS A 743 -3.46 14.32 -24.39
CA LYS A 743 -2.51 14.15 -23.27
C LYS A 743 -1.43 15.22 -23.23
N LYS A 744 -1.23 15.97 -24.32
CA LYS A 744 -0.21 17.02 -24.49
C LYS A 744 -0.75 18.14 -25.37
N GLU A 745 -0.17 19.33 -25.26
CA GLU A 745 -0.53 20.54 -26.03
C GLU A 745 -0.38 20.39 -27.55
N HIS A 746 0.66 19.67 -27.98
CA HIS A 746 1.01 19.51 -29.39
C HIS A 746 0.72 18.10 -29.91
N GLU A 747 -0.31 17.44 -29.36
CA GLU A 747 -0.75 16.14 -29.89
C GLU A 747 -1.39 16.33 -31.26
N LYS A 748 -1.10 15.42 -32.20
CA LYS A 748 -1.78 15.42 -33.50
C LYS A 748 -3.24 15.01 -33.31
N ILE A 749 -4.17 15.84 -33.78
CA ILE A 749 -5.61 15.58 -33.64
C ILE A 749 -6.00 14.43 -34.58
N PRO A 750 -6.73 13.41 -34.12
CA PRO A 750 -7.23 12.33 -34.97
C PRO A 750 -8.10 12.84 -36.13
N LYS A 751 -7.95 12.25 -37.32
CA LYS A 751 -8.68 12.65 -38.53
C LYS A 751 -10.20 12.64 -38.33
N ASN A 752 -10.71 11.60 -37.68
CA ASN A 752 -12.13 11.42 -37.41
C ASN A 752 -12.75 12.51 -36.51
N VAL A 753 -11.94 13.21 -35.70
CA VAL A 753 -12.39 14.38 -34.91
C VAL A 753 -12.63 15.60 -35.82
N ILE A 754 -11.76 15.79 -36.82
CA ILE A 754 -11.90 16.88 -37.80
C ILE A 754 -13.08 16.62 -38.72
N GLU A 755 -13.24 15.39 -39.21
CA GLU A 755 -14.38 15.00 -40.05
C GLU A 755 -15.72 15.17 -39.33
N ALA A 756 -15.78 14.83 -38.03
CA ALA A 756 -16.97 15.07 -37.21
C ALA A 756 -17.31 16.56 -37.12
N PHE A 757 -16.30 17.43 -36.92
CA PHE A 757 -16.50 18.88 -36.91
C PHE A 757 -16.98 19.41 -38.27
N GLU A 758 -16.31 19.03 -39.37
CA GLU A 758 -16.65 19.51 -40.72
C GLU A 758 -18.07 19.09 -41.11
N LYS A 759 -18.44 17.83 -40.85
CA LYS A 759 -19.80 17.32 -41.05
C LYS A 759 -20.84 18.11 -40.27
N THR A 760 -20.60 18.37 -38.98
CA THR A 760 -21.50 19.20 -38.18
C THR A 760 -21.60 20.61 -38.75
N ASN A 761 -20.48 21.24 -39.12
CA ASN A 761 -20.51 22.59 -39.68
C ASN A 761 -21.41 22.66 -40.95
N GLU A 762 -21.31 21.67 -41.83
CA GLU A 762 -22.19 21.54 -43.00
C GLU A 762 -23.67 21.38 -42.61
N GLU A 763 -23.98 20.55 -41.61
CA GLU A 763 -25.35 20.35 -41.11
C GLU A 763 -25.99 21.60 -40.49
N TRP A 764 -25.17 22.57 -40.06
CA TRP A 764 -25.61 23.83 -39.46
C TRP A 764 -25.57 25.00 -40.46
N THR A 765 -24.81 24.87 -41.55
CA THR A 765 -24.70 25.90 -42.58
C THR A 765 -26.05 26.12 -43.26
N GLY A 766 -26.52 27.37 -43.30
CA GLY A 766 -27.82 27.73 -43.90
C GLY A 766 -29.04 27.49 -43.00
N THR A 767 -28.83 27.11 -41.73
CA THR A 767 -29.90 27.08 -40.72
C THR A 767 -30.06 28.46 -40.04
N ASP A 768 -31.26 28.77 -39.55
CA ASP A 768 -31.55 29.99 -38.76
C ASP A 768 -31.04 29.82 -37.32
N SER A 769 -29.73 29.70 -37.17
CA SER A 769 -29.02 29.46 -35.91
C SER A 769 -28.15 30.66 -35.54
N ASP A 770 -28.10 31.01 -34.25
CA ASP A 770 -27.20 32.03 -33.70
C ASP A 770 -25.78 31.50 -33.40
N VAL A 771 -25.50 30.24 -33.77
CA VAL A 771 -24.21 29.57 -33.57
C VAL A 771 -23.26 29.85 -34.74
N VAL A 772 -22.05 30.30 -34.42
CA VAL A 772 -21.02 30.64 -35.41
C VAL A 772 -19.91 29.59 -35.39
N PHE A 773 -19.59 29.01 -36.55
CA PHE A 773 -18.48 28.07 -36.70
C PHE A 773 -17.22 28.78 -37.19
N GLU A 774 -16.09 28.49 -36.55
CA GLU A 774 -14.79 29.02 -36.93
C GLU A 774 -14.18 28.22 -38.10
N GLU A 775 -13.57 28.93 -39.04
CA GLU A 775 -12.89 28.30 -40.18
C GLU A 775 -11.67 27.48 -39.77
N ARG A 776 -11.30 26.52 -40.62
CA ARG A 776 -10.09 25.71 -40.45
C ARG A 776 -8.84 26.57 -40.32
N GLY A 777 -7.94 26.16 -39.44
CA GLY A 777 -6.61 26.75 -39.30
C GLY A 777 -5.49 25.73 -39.43
N ASN A 778 -4.26 26.22 -39.36
CA ASN A 778 -3.04 25.43 -39.53
C ASN A 778 -2.17 25.38 -38.26
N VAL A 779 -2.74 25.72 -37.09
CA VAL A 779 -1.98 25.86 -35.83
C VAL A 779 -1.63 24.48 -35.25
N ILE A 780 -2.51 23.49 -35.40
CA ILE A 780 -2.35 22.16 -34.81
C ILE A 780 -2.38 21.10 -35.91
N GLN A 781 -1.44 20.15 -35.86
CA GLN A 781 -1.30 19.09 -36.86
C GLN A 781 -2.38 18.01 -36.72
N VAL A 782 -2.78 17.42 -37.85
CA VAL A 782 -3.76 16.32 -37.92
C VAL A 782 -3.01 15.01 -38.11
N SER A 783 -3.45 13.95 -37.42
CA SER A 783 -2.98 12.58 -37.57
C SER A 783 -3.84 11.83 -38.58
N ASP A 784 -3.25 10.91 -39.33
CA ASP A 784 -4.01 9.95 -40.15
C ASP A 784 -4.62 8.80 -39.32
N GLU A 785 -4.28 8.73 -38.02
CA GLU A 785 -4.83 7.75 -37.09
C GLU A 785 -6.25 8.11 -36.65
N GLU A 786 -7.15 7.13 -36.69
CA GLU A 786 -8.46 7.20 -36.05
C GLU A 786 -8.36 6.77 -34.58
N LYS A 787 -9.03 7.50 -33.68
CA LYS A 787 -9.17 7.10 -32.27
C LYS A 787 -10.63 6.91 -31.90
N ILE A 788 -10.89 5.94 -31.03
CA ILE A 788 -12.22 5.74 -30.43
C ILE A 788 -12.52 6.96 -29.55
N ILE A 789 -13.51 7.75 -29.94
CA ILE A 789 -13.94 8.96 -29.23
C ILE A 789 -14.76 8.62 -27.96
N LYS A 790 -15.26 7.38 -27.83
CA LYS A 790 -16.25 6.96 -26.81
C LYS A 790 -15.79 5.81 -25.90
N GLU A 791 -14.55 5.79 -25.47
CA GLU A 791 -14.15 4.82 -24.44
C GLU A 791 -14.66 5.30 -23.06
N TYR A 792 -15.59 4.52 -22.48
CA TYR A 792 -16.08 4.60 -21.10
C TYR A 792 -17.23 5.58 -20.77
N LEU A 793 -18.29 5.62 -21.58
CA LEU A 793 -19.57 6.22 -21.16
C LEU A 793 -20.52 5.15 -20.59
N PRO A 794 -21.27 5.44 -19.50
CA PRO A 794 -22.45 4.66 -19.13
C PRO A 794 -23.40 4.51 -20.33
N THR A 795 -23.98 3.32 -20.54
CA THR A 795 -24.81 3.04 -21.72
C THR A 795 -25.93 4.08 -21.87
N GLN A 796 -26.08 4.65 -23.08
CA GLN A 796 -27.10 5.66 -23.45
C GLN A 796 -26.95 7.05 -22.79
N CYS A 797 -25.75 7.48 -22.40
CA CYS A 797 -25.49 8.85 -21.96
C CYS A 797 -24.42 9.55 -22.84
N PHE A 798 -24.41 10.88 -22.87
CA PHE A 798 -23.30 11.69 -23.40
C PHE A 798 -22.62 12.51 -22.28
N ASP A 799 -21.32 12.82 -22.46
CA ASP A 799 -20.54 13.63 -21.52
C ASP A 799 -20.76 15.12 -21.82
N PHE A 800 -21.30 15.85 -20.83
CA PHE A 800 -21.33 17.31 -20.87
C PHE A 800 -20.25 17.84 -19.95
N THR A 801 -19.22 18.45 -20.54
CA THR A 801 -18.14 19.13 -19.82
C THR A 801 -18.12 20.62 -20.20
N PHE A 802 -18.20 21.49 -19.20
CA PHE A 802 -18.22 22.95 -19.34
C PHE A 802 -17.16 23.58 -18.44
N VAL A 803 -16.22 24.31 -19.05
CA VAL A 803 -15.04 24.86 -18.36
C VAL A 803 -14.97 26.36 -18.52
N VAL A 804 -14.70 27.07 -17.44
CA VAL A 804 -14.67 28.52 -17.39
C VAL A 804 -13.23 29.01 -17.35
N TRP A 805 -12.88 29.87 -18.30
CA TRP A 805 -11.54 30.46 -18.44
C TRP A 805 -11.54 31.85 -17.81
N LYS A 806 -10.55 32.11 -16.96
CA LYS A 806 -10.31 33.42 -16.34
C LYS A 806 -9.13 34.11 -17.00
#